data_AF-K1WTL0-F1
#
_entry.id   AF-K1WTL0-F1
#
_cell.length_a   1.000
_cell.length_b   1.000
_cell.length_c   1.000
_cell.angle_alpha   90.00
_cell.angle_beta   90.00
_cell.angle_gamma   90.00
#
_symmetry.space_group_name_H-M   'P 1'
#
loop_
_entity.id
_entity.type
_entity.pdbx_description
1 polymer ?
#
loop_
_entity_poly.entity_id
_entity_poly.type
_entity_poly.pdbx_seq_one_letter_code
_entity_poly.pdbx_strand_id
1 'polypeptide(L)'
;MNEDKRIGCVGDEEKAEACYMDQNLRKLSDRWEDNRREEVEKREEDMTALKGMSVVGSCLALIGWVLFFFSGKGSTDVQSVGASILDPYAHQVFEIVPRQDVPCLSVSFSTLPPPSVDALAAPPSDSLPSLGLVSKPLHSLTRTAGTLPTPVPKQQVFQLDPPILGNGRVFLDDGVGNATAGEQTAAGRNQTTCQVTLMQYEFKDSFGKPFVGDYTPPACMEGSNTVMMNMTVHSFGTQFDRLAVMYFGDTEAFRTSTAEPKQSGISWTYLKDMSHMMAMWKTSQKVIFDLPNQTTDTLTGTYITTLTATFFTAKQAIDPADIIIPISAERGYDSQPSAFTLSSGPGSSTVPAGSIPRNVNKAIVTVAATGQGDEEFWWQNSLSSAVTTYNSSGGTLFGNSSFREVQLMIDGQMAGVVWPYPVIFTGGLVPAFWSPMVGTQAFDLAEGEIDVSPWLGMLCNGEAHTFDMRVVGLADDAGKTAVLSEGVGSNWIVSGKIFIWTDSDESSITSGPKPTIEGSSPEISVSQAVTQDSNGGNDTLVYSTSVHRTLTVTSNVKTAEYPNGRNMVWTQILSHNTNNSFSSQGNNQSNSLMTTGRDVFMRGFETPYRNTYQYPLSVNSTGTALADGASRFDTQIIRGRAVEVDGQGVAPTGLQPFAELANSADLVRTLKGKTMVESQAGNATLLLTRGSGGVASASGTFGTLKGEARMGGRSAQGVMGMERDTELWYRMVGVVNGTVQEDVERINRKGVLAGFNVVDDTPTNSSSSGDFNAAATVDGRIGRFLGRGRFLDQIMARLAVFKMKNTPTPIRILCFGDSLTDGYWMHGMHRAPYSVTMKRILEENLGEKAQMGFDVDTNGVSGQLVVNGFRERMGNLCPYDWVVFLGGTNDLAFSVPPDRIYDEIKATTDLPLSTGARVLLLTVPECSAKSETLDRNRGELNELLKRDMREGVYSLDLHAKIPYHALDEDERKKIWDDGLHFTAEGYERIGELVAERLIGILNGTGEGEGAATEANAPTITRN
;
A
#
# COMPACT_ATOMS: atom_id res chain seq x y z
N MET A 1 -25.08 -24.57 68.76
CA MET A 1 -26.00 -25.14 69.76
C MET A 1 -26.37 -26.53 69.28
N ASN A 2 -25.93 -27.52 70.07
CA ASN A 2 -26.22 -28.96 70.10
C ASN A 2 -25.93 -29.79 68.82
N GLU A 3 -24.94 -30.69 68.85
CA GLU A 3 -24.96 -32.02 69.52
C GLU A 3 -26.06 -32.91 68.90
N ASP A 4 -25.86 -34.17 68.52
CA ASP A 4 -24.79 -35.11 68.84
C ASP A 4 -25.00 -36.39 68.00
N LYS A 5 -23.93 -37.20 67.88
CA LYS A 5 -23.90 -38.69 67.90
C LYS A 5 -24.66 -39.53 66.85
N ARG A 6 -24.20 -40.71 66.43
CA ARG A 6 -22.94 -41.49 66.48
C ARG A 6 -23.31 -42.91 65.96
N ILE A 7 -22.28 -43.69 65.62
CA ILE A 7 -22.25 -45.17 65.44
C ILE A 7 -22.70 -45.62 64.03
N GLY A 8 -21.94 -46.37 63.23
CA GLY A 8 -20.71 -47.15 63.46
C GLY A 8 -20.95 -48.65 63.24
N CYS A 9 -20.01 -49.30 62.54
CA CYS A 9 -19.84 -50.75 62.22
C CYS A 9 -20.29 -51.12 60.79
N VAL A 10 -19.37 -51.35 59.83
CA VAL A 10 -18.40 -52.47 59.64
C VAL A 10 -19.08 -53.74 59.14
N GLY A 11 -18.62 -54.25 57.99
CA GLY A 11 -18.72 -55.68 57.66
C GLY A 11 -19.09 -56.04 56.22
N ASP A 12 -18.06 -56.11 55.38
CA ASP A 12 -17.79 -57.08 54.33
C ASP A 12 -18.59 -57.18 53.01
N GLU A 13 -17.75 -57.43 52.01
CA GLU A 13 -17.91 -57.50 50.57
C GLU A 13 -18.69 -58.73 50.07
N GLU A 14 -19.08 -58.59 48.79
CA GLU A 14 -19.45 -59.64 47.84
C GLU A 14 -20.84 -60.28 47.92
N LYS A 15 -21.80 -59.61 47.24
CA LYS A 15 -22.62 -60.14 46.13
C LYS A 15 -23.58 -59.02 45.67
N ALA A 16 -23.22 -58.21 44.69
CA ALA A 16 -23.32 -58.46 43.26
C ALA A 16 -24.76 -58.76 42.78
N GLU A 17 -25.26 -57.83 41.95
CA GLU A 17 -26.20 -58.02 40.83
C GLU A 17 -27.59 -58.63 41.13
N ALA A 18 -28.60 -57.77 41.29
CA ALA A 18 -29.95 -57.98 40.71
C ALA A 18 -30.99 -56.91 41.12
N CYS A 19 -30.77 -56.12 42.18
CA CYS A 19 -31.80 -55.19 42.67
C CYS A 19 -31.54 -53.72 42.29
N TYR A 20 -30.85 -53.48 41.16
CA TYR A 20 -30.51 -52.17 40.60
C TYR A 20 -31.39 -51.77 39.39
N MET A 21 -32.39 -52.59 39.03
CA MET A 21 -33.12 -52.46 37.76
C MET A 21 -34.53 -51.86 37.85
N ASP A 22 -35.15 -51.71 39.04
CA ASP A 22 -36.56 -51.28 39.13
C ASP A 22 -36.77 -49.83 39.63
N GLN A 23 -35.75 -49.21 40.24
CA GLN A 23 -35.81 -47.79 40.63
C GLN A 23 -35.27 -46.82 39.56
N ASN A 24 -34.57 -47.33 38.55
CA ASN A 24 -34.05 -46.50 37.45
C ASN A 24 -35.09 -46.21 36.36
N LEU A 25 -36.09 -47.08 36.16
CA LEU A 25 -37.10 -46.92 35.11
C LEU A 25 -38.16 -45.84 35.42
N ARG A 26 -38.42 -45.55 36.71
CA ARG A 26 -39.34 -44.46 37.11
C ARG A 26 -38.68 -43.07 37.13
N LYS A 27 -37.35 -43.00 37.28
CA LYS A 27 -36.58 -41.74 37.14
C LYS A 27 -36.24 -41.38 35.68
N LEU A 28 -36.41 -42.32 34.75
CA LEU A 28 -36.19 -42.15 33.32
C LEU A 28 -37.41 -41.59 32.56
N SER A 29 -38.62 -41.74 33.09
CA SER A 29 -39.84 -41.18 32.49
C SER A 29 -39.98 -39.68 32.77
N ASP A 30 -39.73 -39.26 34.01
CA ASP A 30 -39.90 -37.85 34.41
C ASP A 30 -38.73 -36.96 33.92
N ARG A 31 -37.55 -37.54 33.62
CA ARG A 31 -36.44 -36.85 32.93
C ARG A 31 -36.65 -36.70 31.42
N TRP A 32 -37.59 -37.44 30.83
CA TRP A 32 -37.80 -37.44 29.38
C TRP A 32 -38.74 -36.32 28.92
N GLU A 33 -39.61 -35.81 29.80
CA GLU A 33 -40.47 -34.66 29.49
C GLU A 33 -39.79 -33.30 29.72
N ASP A 34 -38.88 -33.18 30.70
CA ASP A 34 -38.08 -31.95 30.90
C ASP A 34 -36.99 -31.77 29.82
N ASN A 35 -36.34 -32.86 29.37
CA ASN A 35 -35.35 -32.80 28.29
C ASN A 35 -35.96 -32.41 26.92
N ARG A 36 -37.28 -32.55 26.75
CA ARG A 36 -37.96 -32.22 25.49
C ARG A 36 -38.31 -30.74 25.37
N ARG A 37 -38.30 -29.98 26.46
CA ARG A 37 -38.43 -28.50 26.44
C ARG A 37 -37.08 -27.82 26.27
N GLU A 38 -36.02 -28.35 26.88
CA GLU A 38 -34.65 -27.85 26.67
C GLU A 38 -34.09 -28.21 25.27
N GLU A 39 -34.48 -29.33 24.64
CA GLU A 39 -34.08 -29.65 23.26
C GLU A 39 -34.74 -28.77 22.19
N VAL A 40 -35.82 -28.04 22.52
CA VAL A 40 -36.47 -27.09 21.60
C VAL A 40 -35.82 -25.71 21.70
N GLU A 41 -35.45 -25.26 22.90
CA GLU A 41 -34.67 -24.01 23.09
C GLU A 41 -33.23 -24.16 22.56
N LYS A 42 -32.60 -25.32 22.72
CA LYS A 42 -31.25 -25.59 22.18
C LYS A 42 -31.22 -25.74 20.65
N ARG A 43 -32.32 -26.21 20.05
CA ARG A 43 -32.51 -26.20 18.59
C ARG A 43 -32.79 -24.81 18.03
N GLU A 44 -33.32 -23.89 18.84
CA GLU A 44 -33.45 -22.48 18.45
C GLU A 44 -32.11 -21.75 18.60
N GLU A 45 -31.30 -22.01 19.63
CA GLU A 45 -29.96 -21.42 19.78
C GLU A 45 -28.96 -21.90 18.69
N ASP A 46 -28.93 -23.20 18.37
CA ASP A 46 -28.09 -23.73 17.27
C ASP A 46 -28.59 -23.28 15.87
N MET A 47 -29.90 -23.01 15.71
CA MET A 47 -30.41 -22.37 14.48
C MET A 47 -30.19 -20.86 14.45
N THR A 48 -29.99 -20.20 15.60
CA THR A 48 -29.71 -18.76 15.65
C THR A 48 -28.27 -18.49 15.20
N ALA A 49 -27.35 -19.41 15.51
CA ALA A 49 -25.99 -19.40 14.96
C ALA A 49 -25.94 -19.55 13.42
N LEU A 50 -26.90 -20.26 12.82
CA LEU A 50 -27.01 -20.42 11.36
C LEU A 50 -27.92 -19.38 10.67
N LYS A 51 -28.71 -18.61 11.43
CA LYS A 51 -29.52 -17.51 10.91
C LYS A 51 -28.74 -16.19 10.89
N GLY A 52 -27.66 -16.08 11.65
CA GLY A 52 -26.81 -14.90 11.76
C GLY A 52 -25.60 -14.88 10.83
N MET A 53 -25.78 -15.22 9.55
CA MET A 53 -24.79 -14.91 8.50
C MET A 53 -25.37 -13.79 7.61
N SER A 54 -25.55 -12.57 8.17
CA SER A 54 -25.67 -11.41 7.28
C SER A 54 -24.31 -11.12 6.65
N VAL A 55 -24.33 -10.20 5.70
CA VAL A 55 -23.35 -9.92 4.65
C VAL A 55 -22.06 -9.29 5.17
N VAL A 56 -21.72 -9.55 6.42
CA VAL A 56 -20.68 -8.90 7.18
C VAL A 56 -19.35 -9.53 6.81
N GLY A 57 -18.56 -8.82 5.99
CA GLY A 57 -17.13 -9.07 5.81
C GLY A 57 -16.69 -10.51 5.54
N SER A 58 -17.57 -11.36 4.99
CA SER A 58 -17.30 -12.78 4.87
C SER A 58 -16.74 -13.09 3.50
N CYS A 59 -15.42 -13.31 3.44
CA CYS A 59 -14.79 -13.99 2.32
C CYS A 59 -15.13 -15.48 2.33
N LEU A 60 -15.10 -16.11 1.15
CA LEU A 60 -15.33 -17.54 0.99
C LEU A 60 -14.36 -18.40 1.81
N ALA A 61 -13.19 -17.84 2.18
CA ALA A 61 -12.27 -18.44 3.13
C ALA A 61 -12.91 -18.66 4.52
N LEU A 62 -13.62 -17.66 5.07
CA LEU A 62 -14.31 -17.75 6.37
C LEU A 62 -15.52 -18.70 6.31
N ILE A 63 -16.32 -18.63 5.23
CA ILE A 63 -17.47 -19.52 5.04
C ILE A 63 -17.01 -20.98 4.86
N GLY A 64 -15.91 -21.21 4.14
CA GLY A 64 -15.29 -22.53 3.98
C GLY A 64 -14.72 -23.09 5.29
N TRP A 65 -14.06 -22.26 6.09
CA TRP A 65 -13.51 -22.65 7.40
C TRP A 65 -14.59 -23.02 8.42
N VAL A 66 -15.64 -22.20 8.54
CA VAL A 66 -16.75 -22.44 9.49
C VAL A 66 -17.61 -23.64 9.06
N LEU A 67 -17.86 -23.85 7.77
CA LEU A 67 -18.69 -24.97 7.31
C LEU A 67 -17.99 -26.33 7.36
N PHE A 68 -16.64 -26.38 7.32
CA PHE A 68 -15.90 -27.63 7.22
C PHE A 68 -15.59 -28.28 8.58
N PHE A 69 -15.32 -27.50 9.64
CA PHE A 69 -15.08 -28.06 10.98
C PHE A 69 -16.36 -28.46 11.74
N PHE A 70 -17.53 -27.94 11.34
CA PHE A 70 -18.80 -28.22 12.01
C PHE A 70 -19.67 -29.29 11.33
N SER A 71 -19.20 -29.91 10.24
CA SER A 71 -19.96 -30.96 9.53
C SER A 71 -19.26 -32.33 9.56
N GLY A 72 -19.26 -32.97 10.73
CA GLY A 72 -18.86 -34.37 10.90
C GLY A 72 -19.32 -34.93 12.25
N LYS A 73 -20.33 -35.82 12.23
CA LYS A 73 -20.97 -36.39 13.43
C LYS A 73 -20.03 -37.26 14.28
N GLY A 74 -20.09 -37.09 15.61
CA GLY A 74 -19.68 -38.11 16.59
C GLY A 74 -19.35 -37.49 17.95
N SER A 75 -20.16 -37.79 18.96
CA SER A 75 -19.95 -37.33 20.34
C SER A 75 -18.59 -37.74 20.91
N THR A 76 -17.74 -36.77 21.26
CA THR A 76 -16.68 -36.92 22.27
C THR A 76 -16.27 -35.53 22.83
N ASP A 77 -16.30 -35.43 24.15
CA ASP A 77 -15.81 -34.38 25.06
C ASP A 77 -15.50 -32.96 24.52
N VAL A 78 -16.45 -32.06 24.77
CA VAL A 78 -16.24 -30.61 24.78
C VAL A 78 -15.48 -30.23 26.05
N GLN A 79 -14.18 -30.49 26.07
CA GLN A 79 -13.19 -29.75 26.87
C GLN A 79 -11.73 -29.93 26.41
N SER A 80 -11.48 -30.51 25.23
CA SER A 80 -10.10 -30.65 24.71
C SER A 80 -9.92 -30.34 23.21
N VAL A 81 -10.90 -29.76 22.52
CA VAL A 81 -10.80 -29.42 21.07
C VAL A 81 -11.05 -27.94 20.77
N GLY A 82 -11.12 -27.08 21.80
CA GLY A 82 -11.37 -25.64 21.67
C GLY A 82 -10.13 -24.74 21.59
N ALA A 83 -8.92 -25.29 21.48
CA ALA A 83 -7.68 -24.48 21.60
C ALA A 83 -6.54 -24.89 20.66
N SER A 84 -6.78 -25.77 19.66
CA SER A 84 -5.70 -26.31 18.82
C SER A 84 -5.94 -26.22 17.31
N ILE A 85 -7.02 -25.56 16.87
CA ILE A 85 -7.40 -25.49 15.43
C ILE A 85 -7.57 -24.03 14.94
N LEU A 86 -7.66 -23.04 15.83
CA LEU A 86 -7.82 -21.63 15.45
C LEU A 86 -6.50 -20.83 15.38
N ASP A 87 -5.38 -21.37 15.86
CA ASP A 87 -4.10 -20.65 15.86
C ASP A 87 -2.92 -21.60 16.19
N PRO A 88 -1.94 -21.83 15.30
CA PRO A 88 -0.71 -22.55 15.63
C PRO A 88 0.42 -21.67 16.20
N TYR A 89 0.22 -20.35 16.33
CA TYR A 89 1.22 -19.40 16.83
C TYR A 89 0.83 -18.73 18.16
N ALA A 90 -0.41 -18.85 18.66
CA ALA A 90 -0.85 -18.25 19.94
C ALA A 90 -0.22 -18.82 21.23
N HIS A 91 0.48 -19.95 21.19
CA HIS A 91 0.99 -20.59 22.40
C HIS A 91 2.52 -20.59 22.51
N GLN A 92 3.11 -19.40 22.71
CA GLN A 92 4.42 -19.25 23.36
C GLN A 92 4.45 -18.03 24.29
N VAL A 93 3.63 -18.06 25.36
CA VAL A 93 3.87 -17.23 26.55
C VAL A 93 4.24 -18.16 27.69
N PHE A 94 5.53 -18.26 27.98
CA PHE A 94 5.97 -18.89 29.23
C PHE A 94 5.88 -17.86 30.35
N GLU A 95 5.13 -18.17 31.41
CA GLU A 95 5.18 -17.45 32.69
C GLU A 95 6.63 -17.43 33.20
N ILE A 96 7.25 -16.24 33.16
CA ILE A 96 8.51 -15.99 33.87
C ILE A 96 8.16 -15.88 35.35
N VAL A 97 8.37 -16.97 36.09
CA VAL A 97 8.38 -16.95 37.56
C VAL A 97 9.69 -16.29 38.02
N PRO A 98 9.65 -15.17 38.78
CA PRO A 98 10.87 -14.52 39.24
C PRO A 98 11.58 -15.40 40.28
N ARG A 99 12.83 -15.79 40.01
CA ARG A 99 13.69 -16.45 41.01
C ARG A 99 14.26 -15.40 41.96
N GLN A 100 14.02 -15.63 43.24
CA GLN A 100 14.57 -14.89 44.37
C GLN A 100 16.09 -15.03 44.50
N ASP A 101 16.72 -13.94 44.94
CA ASP A 101 18.13 -13.79 45.32
C ASP A 101 18.58 -14.69 46.48
N VAL A 102 19.79 -15.27 46.39
CA VAL A 102 20.82 -15.36 47.46
C VAL A 102 22.20 -15.76 46.86
N PRO A 103 23.37 -15.52 47.52
CA PRO A 103 24.47 -14.77 46.92
C PRO A 103 25.82 -15.53 46.78
N CYS A 104 26.71 -14.93 45.98
CA CYS A 104 28.18 -15.00 45.91
C CYS A 104 28.94 -16.17 46.57
N LEU A 105 29.79 -16.85 45.77
CA LEU A 105 31.13 -17.28 46.19
C LEU A 105 32.10 -17.34 44.99
N SER A 106 33.23 -16.67 45.16
CA SER A 106 34.37 -16.49 44.26
C SER A 106 35.29 -17.71 44.19
N VAL A 107 35.82 -18.08 43.02
CA VAL A 107 37.20 -18.57 42.84
C VAL A 107 37.69 -18.27 41.41
N SER A 108 38.99 -17.97 41.29
CA SER A 108 39.71 -17.35 40.18
C SER A 108 40.74 -18.27 39.50
N PHE A 109 41.29 -17.79 38.35
CA PHE A 109 42.49 -18.22 37.59
C PHE A 109 42.37 -19.56 36.78
N SER A 110 42.97 -19.80 35.61
CA SER A 110 43.79 -19.05 34.64
C SER A 110 44.17 -19.95 33.43
N THR A 111 44.22 -19.37 32.21
CA THR A 111 45.18 -19.57 31.09
C THR A 111 45.56 -20.95 30.47
N LEU A 112 45.32 -21.03 29.14
CA LEU A 112 46.17 -21.57 28.02
C LEU A 112 46.33 -23.12 27.84
N PRO A 113 46.83 -23.64 26.67
CA PRO A 113 46.41 -23.53 25.26
C PRO A 113 46.38 -24.95 24.54
N PRO A 114 46.24 -25.11 23.19
CA PRO A 114 45.93 -26.38 22.49
C PRO A 114 47.17 -27.16 22.00
N PRO A 115 47.06 -28.41 21.48
CA PRO A 115 47.46 -28.64 20.07
C PRO A 115 46.87 -29.85 19.27
N SER A 116 47.22 -29.78 17.98
CA SER A 116 47.14 -30.55 16.71
C SER A 116 47.14 -32.10 16.53
N VAL A 117 46.51 -32.47 15.39
CA VAL A 117 46.67 -33.52 14.33
C VAL A 117 47.93 -34.42 14.29
N ASP A 118 47.76 -35.74 14.01
CA ASP A 118 48.29 -36.45 12.81
C ASP A 118 48.01 -37.99 12.71
N ALA A 119 48.19 -38.51 11.49
CA ALA A 119 47.73 -39.73 10.80
C ALA A 119 48.31 -41.13 11.17
N LEU A 120 47.70 -42.23 10.64
CA LEU A 120 48.34 -43.30 9.80
C LEU A 120 47.45 -44.55 9.56
N ALA A 121 47.68 -45.27 8.44
CA ALA A 121 46.83 -46.29 7.81
C ALA A 121 47.41 -47.73 7.79
N ALA A 122 46.50 -48.76 7.81
CA ALA A 122 46.43 -50.15 7.24
C ALA A 122 47.65 -51.13 7.33
N PRO A 123 47.57 -52.51 7.16
CA PRO A 123 46.56 -53.41 6.50
C PRO A 123 46.40 -54.83 7.21
N PRO A 124 46.17 -56.02 6.57
CA PRO A 124 44.94 -56.61 5.97
C PRO A 124 44.55 -58.09 6.37
N SER A 125 43.38 -58.57 5.87
CA SER A 125 42.96 -59.94 5.38
C SER A 125 43.07 -61.21 6.28
N ASP A 126 42.27 -62.28 6.25
CA ASP A 126 41.01 -62.70 5.61
C ASP A 126 40.52 -64.05 6.23
N SER A 127 39.27 -64.42 5.93
CA SER A 127 38.68 -65.79 5.85
C SER A 127 37.93 -66.44 7.03
N LEU A 128 36.59 -66.59 6.85
CA LEU A 128 35.84 -67.87 6.83
C LEU A 128 34.31 -67.62 6.56
N PRO A 129 33.58 -68.52 5.85
CA PRO A 129 32.18 -68.28 5.45
C PRO A 129 31.09 -69.11 6.17
N SER A 130 29.88 -68.54 6.11
CA SER A 130 28.51 -69.11 6.03
C SER A 130 27.83 -69.81 7.23
N LEU A 131 26.76 -69.17 7.74
CA LEU A 131 25.37 -69.70 7.74
C LEU A 131 24.37 -68.59 8.16
N GLY A 132 23.26 -68.47 7.44
CA GLY A 132 22.48 -67.25 7.33
C GLY A 132 21.32 -67.05 8.32
N LEU A 133 21.11 -65.77 8.65
CA LEU A 133 19.82 -65.16 8.98
C LEU A 133 19.82 -63.76 8.32
N VAL A 134 18.77 -63.50 7.54
CA VAL A 134 18.75 -62.47 6.48
C VAL A 134 18.23 -61.13 7.01
N SER A 135 19.12 -60.15 7.16
CA SER A 135 18.81 -58.73 7.26
C SER A 135 19.02 -58.07 5.89
N LYS A 136 17.95 -57.55 5.27
CA LYS A 136 18.06 -56.73 4.04
C LYS A 136 18.51 -55.30 4.41
N PRO A 137 19.52 -54.72 3.74
CA PRO A 137 20.01 -53.38 4.05
C PRO A 137 19.15 -52.28 3.42
N LEU A 138 19.12 -51.16 4.13
CA LEU A 138 18.55 -49.86 3.78
C LEU A 138 19.18 -49.35 2.47
N HIS A 139 18.41 -49.29 1.39
CA HIS A 139 18.82 -48.65 0.15
C HIS A 139 18.92 -47.12 0.37
N SER A 140 20.11 -46.55 0.16
CA SER A 140 20.24 -45.12 -0.08
C SER A 140 19.57 -44.80 -1.42
N LEU A 141 18.42 -44.15 -1.37
CA LEU A 141 17.78 -43.60 -2.56
C LEU A 141 18.49 -42.29 -2.91
N THR A 142 19.55 -42.39 -3.72
CA THR A 142 19.92 -41.31 -4.64
C THR A 142 18.75 -41.12 -5.60
N ARG A 143 17.84 -40.22 -5.24
CA ARG A 143 16.74 -39.81 -6.13
C ARG A 143 17.37 -38.97 -7.24
N THR A 144 17.62 -39.60 -8.39
CA THR A 144 17.76 -38.92 -9.67
C THR A 144 16.69 -37.84 -9.76
N ALA A 145 17.08 -36.62 -10.11
CA ALA A 145 16.19 -35.52 -10.45
C ALA A 145 15.22 -35.96 -11.55
N GLY A 146 14.09 -36.55 -11.15
CA GLY A 146 12.97 -36.77 -12.03
C GLY A 146 12.38 -35.41 -12.30
N THR A 147 12.37 -35.01 -13.57
CA THR A 147 11.57 -33.89 -14.06
C THR A 147 10.13 -34.10 -13.57
N LEU A 148 9.70 -33.28 -12.61
CA LEU A 148 8.29 -33.15 -12.28
C LEU A 148 7.55 -32.82 -13.58
N PRO A 149 6.48 -33.56 -13.94
CA PRO A 149 5.71 -33.24 -15.13
C PRO A 149 5.13 -31.84 -14.96
N THR A 150 5.50 -30.89 -15.82
CA THR A 150 4.90 -29.56 -15.87
C THR A 150 3.44 -29.74 -16.35
N PRO A 151 2.42 -29.59 -15.50
CA PRO A 151 1.05 -29.52 -16.00
C PRO A 151 0.97 -28.22 -16.80
N VAL A 152 0.59 -28.27 -18.08
CA VAL A 152 0.36 -27.04 -18.86
C VAL A 152 -0.90 -26.38 -18.29
N PRO A 153 -0.79 -25.27 -17.54
CA PRO A 153 -1.95 -24.67 -16.89
C PRO A 153 -2.77 -23.91 -17.94
N LYS A 154 -4.09 -23.91 -17.81
CA LYS A 154 -4.97 -23.35 -18.86
C LYS A 154 -5.14 -21.83 -18.79
N GLN A 155 -4.95 -21.22 -17.62
CA GLN A 155 -5.10 -19.78 -17.43
C GLN A 155 -3.86 -19.16 -16.77
N GLN A 156 -3.36 -18.10 -17.39
CA GLN A 156 -2.32 -17.25 -16.83
C GLN A 156 -2.95 -16.22 -15.91
N VAL A 157 -2.29 -15.94 -14.79
CA VAL A 157 -2.69 -14.95 -13.80
C VAL A 157 -1.52 -13.98 -13.60
N PHE A 158 -1.81 -12.70 -13.37
CA PHE A 158 -0.80 -11.65 -13.29
C PHE A 158 -1.22 -10.50 -12.36
N GLN A 159 -0.26 -9.70 -11.94
CA GLN A 159 -0.46 -8.43 -11.23
C GLN A 159 -0.04 -7.27 -12.16
N LEU A 160 -0.72 -6.13 -12.09
CA LEU A 160 -0.31 -4.95 -12.86
C LEU A 160 0.90 -4.29 -12.22
N ASP A 161 2.10 -4.63 -12.70
CA ASP A 161 3.36 -4.10 -12.21
C ASP A 161 4.20 -3.45 -13.32
N PRO A 162 5.02 -2.44 -12.96
CA PRO A 162 5.92 -1.82 -13.92
C PRO A 162 7.03 -2.79 -14.36
N PRO A 163 7.74 -2.46 -15.47
CA PRO A 163 8.82 -3.28 -15.99
C PRO A 163 9.91 -3.56 -14.94
N ILE A 164 10.56 -4.73 -15.04
CA ILE A 164 11.68 -5.12 -14.17
C ILE A 164 12.96 -5.23 -14.99
N LEU A 165 14.07 -4.76 -14.44
CA LEU A 165 15.38 -4.90 -15.08
C LEU A 165 15.90 -6.33 -14.91
N GLY A 166 16.29 -6.94 -16.03
CA GLY A 166 16.95 -8.24 -16.07
C GLY A 166 18.34 -8.18 -16.71
N ASN A 167 18.98 -9.35 -16.82
CA ASN A 167 20.31 -9.47 -17.42
C ASN A 167 20.29 -9.15 -18.93
N GLY A 168 20.68 -7.93 -19.29
CA GLY A 168 20.74 -7.46 -20.68
C GLY A 168 19.38 -7.21 -21.34
N ARG A 169 18.28 -7.21 -20.57
CA ARG A 169 16.91 -7.01 -21.05
C ARG A 169 16.04 -6.36 -19.98
N VAL A 170 15.05 -5.57 -20.40
CA VAL A 170 13.95 -5.14 -19.54
C VAL A 170 12.78 -6.09 -19.73
N PHE A 171 12.26 -6.68 -18.65
CA PHE A 171 11.12 -7.60 -18.73
C PHE A 171 9.80 -6.84 -18.53
N LEU A 172 8.86 -7.11 -19.42
CA LEU A 172 7.46 -6.73 -19.31
C LEU A 172 6.67 -7.95 -18.85
N ASP A 173 5.70 -7.73 -17.98
CA ASP A 173 4.68 -8.74 -17.70
C ASP A 173 3.68 -8.72 -18.85
N ASP A 174 3.70 -9.71 -19.73
CA ASP A 174 2.77 -9.76 -20.87
C ASP A 174 1.37 -10.22 -20.47
N GLY A 175 1.12 -10.59 -19.21
CA GLY A 175 -0.13 -11.19 -18.76
C GLY A 175 -0.42 -12.57 -19.38
N VAL A 176 0.51 -13.12 -20.18
CA VAL A 176 0.41 -14.43 -20.85
C VAL A 176 1.48 -15.41 -20.33
N GLY A 177 2.16 -15.04 -19.24
CA GLY A 177 3.14 -15.90 -18.57
C GLY A 177 4.43 -16.11 -19.35
N ASN A 178 4.68 -15.33 -20.40
CA ASN A 178 5.92 -15.37 -21.16
C ASN A 178 6.64 -14.04 -20.99
N ALA A 179 7.70 -14.02 -20.17
CA ALA A 179 8.64 -12.90 -20.08
C ALA A 179 9.49 -12.75 -21.37
N THR A 180 8.85 -12.76 -22.54
CA THR A 180 9.47 -12.79 -23.87
C THR A 180 9.42 -11.43 -24.58
N ALA A 181 8.54 -10.52 -24.16
CA ALA A 181 8.41 -9.17 -24.70
C ALA A 181 9.43 -8.19 -24.09
N GLY A 182 10.68 -8.64 -23.85
CA GLY A 182 11.68 -7.78 -23.25
C GLY A 182 12.47 -6.96 -24.28
N GLU A 183 12.53 -5.63 -24.11
CA GLU A 183 13.38 -4.77 -24.94
C GLU A 183 14.85 -5.05 -24.61
N GLN A 184 15.69 -5.29 -25.64
CA GLN A 184 17.12 -5.51 -25.44
C GLN A 184 17.76 -4.22 -24.92
N THR A 185 18.53 -4.30 -23.83
CA THR A 185 19.30 -3.15 -23.38
C THR A 185 20.43 -2.87 -24.36
N ALA A 186 20.97 -1.64 -24.35
CA ALA A 186 22.08 -1.24 -25.22
C ALA A 186 23.36 -2.12 -25.06
N ALA A 187 23.42 -2.99 -24.05
CA ALA A 187 24.53 -3.92 -23.78
C ALA A 187 24.35 -5.35 -24.36
N GLY A 188 23.23 -5.66 -25.03
CA GLY A 188 22.83 -7.04 -25.31
C GLY A 188 23.52 -7.73 -26.51
N ARG A 189 24.53 -8.57 -26.24
CA ARG A 189 24.68 -9.89 -26.94
C ARG A 189 25.60 -10.94 -26.28
N ASN A 190 26.40 -10.63 -25.25
CA ASN A 190 27.34 -11.59 -24.65
C ASN A 190 27.47 -11.43 -23.11
N GLN A 191 26.39 -11.54 -22.34
CA GLN A 191 26.48 -11.65 -20.88
C GLN A 191 26.24 -13.10 -20.44
N THR A 192 27.21 -13.70 -19.77
CA THR A 192 27.07 -15.01 -19.12
C THR A 192 26.03 -14.91 -18.01
N THR A 193 24.98 -15.72 -18.07
CA THR A 193 23.91 -15.71 -17.07
C THR A 193 24.39 -16.39 -15.78
N CYS A 194 24.47 -15.63 -14.69
CA CYS A 194 24.67 -16.18 -13.34
C CYS A 194 23.31 -16.37 -12.68
N GLN A 195 22.78 -17.59 -12.70
CA GLN A 195 21.47 -17.92 -12.14
C GLN A 195 21.56 -19.14 -11.22
N VAL A 196 20.79 -19.11 -10.13
CA VAL A 196 20.64 -20.23 -9.21
C VAL A 196 19.17 -20.51 -8.94
N THR A 197 18.84 -21.78 -8.74
CA THR A 197 17.51 -22.20 -8.26
C THR A 197 17.56 -22.24 -6.74
N LEU A 198 16.72 -21.43 -6.09
CA LEU A 198 16.61 -21.35 -4.64
C LEU A 198 15.64 -22.40 -4.10
N MET A 199 14.57 -22.66 -4.85
CA MET A 199 13.52 -23.60 -4.47
C MET A 199 12.87 -24.20 -5.72
N GLN A 200 12.60 -25.51 -5.67
CA GLN A 200 11.63 -26.17 -6.54
C GLN A 200 10.86 -27.15 -5.67
N TYR A 201 9.60 -26.86 -5.38
CA TYR A 201 8.85 -27.58 -4.35
C TYR A 201 7.34 -27.63 -4.64
N GLU A 202 6.68 -28.66 -4.14
CA GLU A 202 5.22 -28.83 -4.21
C GLU A 202 4.62 -28.70 -2.80
N PHE A 203 3.86 -27.64 -2.58
CA PHE A 203 3.16 -27.38 -1.33
C PHE A 203 1.76 -28.00 -1.37
N LYS A 204 1.62 -29.16 -0.72
CA LYS A 204 0.38 -29.93 -0.61
C LYS A 204 -0.13 -30.03 0.83
N ASP A 205 0.68 -30.62 1.71
CA ASP A 205 0.39 -30.79 3.15
C ASP A 205 1.55 -30.17 3.96
N SER A 206 1.78 -28.87 3.73
CA SER A 206 2.95 -28.10 4.14
C SER A 206 2.73 -27.23 5.39
N PHE A 207 1.59 -27.35 6.06
CA PHE A 207 1.33 -26.63 7.30
C PHE A 207 2.39 -26.94 8.37
N GLY A 208 3.06 -25.91 8.91
CA GLY A 208 4.17 -26.05 9.86
C GLY A 208 5.42 -26.75 9.29
N LYS A 209 5.48 -26.95 7.97
CA LYS A 209 6.54 -27.65 7.25
C LYS A 209 6.98 -26.80 6.06
N PRO A 210 7.66 -25.67 6.32
CA PRO A 210 8.16 -24.82 5.24
C PRO A 210 9.16 -25.58 4.38
N PHE A 211 9.38 -25.11 3.15
CA PHE A 211 10.57 -25.51 2.41
C PHE A 211 11.81 -24.93 3.10
N VAL A 212 12.88 -25.71 3.16
CA VAL A 212 14.15 -25.32 3.75
C VAL A 212 15.25 -25.76 2.79
N GLY A 213 16.04 -24.80 2.32
CA GLY A 213 17.22 -25.04 1.49
C GLY A 213 18.42 -24.26 1.97
N ASP A 214 19.62 -24.71 1.63
CA ASP A 214 20.84 -23.96 1.87
C ASP A 214 21.18 -23.11 0.65
N TYR A 215 21.44 -21.82 0.87
CA TYR A 215 21.97 -20.91 -0.13
C TYR A 215 23.45 -20.65 0.13
N THR A 216 24.25 -20.84 -0.91
CA THR A 216 25.65 -20.42 -0.95
C THR A 216 25.82 -19.48 -2.14
N PRO A 217 26.43 -18.29 -1.94
CA PRO A 217 26.73 -17.34 -3.01
C PRO A 217 27.46 -18.05 -4.18
N PRO A 218 26.89 -18.09 -5.41
CA PRO A 218 27.55 -18.76 -6.53
C PRO A 218 28.78 -17.98 -6.98
N ALA A 219 29.89 -18.64 -7.29
CA ALA A 219 31.13 -17.95 -7.70
C ALA A 219 30.95 -16.97 -8.87
N CYS A 220 30.00 -17.24 -9.78
CA CYS A 220 29.69 -16.34 -10.90
C CYS A 220 29.07 -14.98 -10.50
N MET A 221 28.62 -14.82 -9.25
CA MET A 221 28.03 -13.55 -8.81
C MET A 221 29.08 -12.50 -8.44
N GLU A 222 30.37 -12.87 -8.41
CA GLU A 222 31.45 -11.95 -8.08
C GLU A 222 31.35 -10.67 -8.94
N GLY A 223 31.33 -9.50 -8.27
CA GLY A 223 31.17 -8.20 -8.92
C GLY A 223 29.73 -7.82 -9.33
N SER A 224 28.74 -8.69 -9.15
CA SER A 224 27.34 -8.36 -9.39
C SER A 224 26.83 -7.33 -8.39
N ASN A 225 26.04 -6.37 -8.88
CA ASN A 225 25.42 -5.32 -8.05
C ASN A 225 23.89 -5.33 -8.14
N THR A 226 23.31 -6.24 -8.91
CA THR A 226 21.86 -6.35 -9.13
C THR A 226 21.41 -7.80 -9.02
N VAL A 227 20.25 -8.03 -8.38
CA VAL A 227 19.64 -9.35 -8.23
C VAL A 227 18.18 -9.30 -8.64
N MET A 228 17.79 -10.11 -9.62
CA MET A 228 16.39 -10.33 -9.99
C MET A 228 15.96 -11.70 -9.54
N MET A 229 14.86 -11.76 -8.79
CA MET A 229 14.20 -13.00 -8.39
C MET A 229 13.01 -13.29 -9.29
N ASN A 230 12.83 -14.56 -9.65
CA ASN A 230 11.67 -15.05 -10.39
C ASN A 230 11.00 -16.15 -9.57
N MET A 231 9.72 -15.96 -9.26
CA MET A 231 8.83 -16.97 -8.68
C MET A 231 7.80 -17.41 -9.71
N THR A 232 7.88 -18.66 -10.16
CA THR A 232 6.89 -19.29 -11.02
C THR A 232 6.04 -20.25 -10.20
N VAL A 233 4.72 -20.16 -10.30
CA VAL A 233 3.79 -21.06 -9.60
C VAL A 233 2.79 -21.67 -10.56
N HIS A 234 2.56 -22.96 -10.40
CA HIS A 234 1.47 -23.69 -11.03
C HIS A 234 0.57 -24.27 -9.95
N SER A 235 -0.74 -24.12 -10.11
CA SER A 235 -1.71 -24.70 -9.19
C SER A 235 -2.89 -25.28 -9.94
N PHE A 236 -3.42 -26.41 -9.48
CA PHE A 236 -4.55 -27.12 -10.07
C PHE A 236 -5.42 -27.73 -8.98
N GLY A 237 -6.73 -27.83 -9.21
CA GLY A 237 -7.70 -28.29 -8.22
C GLY A 237 -8.37 -27.14 -7.47
N THR A 238 -9.18 -27.48 -6.47
CA THR A 238 -9.91 -26.50 -5.64
C THR A 238 -9.09 -26.18 -4.40
N GLN A 239 -8.80 -24.89 -4.17
CA GLN A 239 -8.08 -24.42 -2.99
C GLN A 239 -8.32 -22.91 -2.80
N PHE A 240 -8.08 -22.40 -1.61
CA PHE A 240 -8.07 -20.96 -1.32
C PHE A 240 -6.67 -20.38 -1.49
N ASP A 241 -6.59 -19.07 -1.69
CA ASP A 241 -5.31 -18.38 -1.66
C ASP A 241 -4.59 -18.50 -0.31
N ARG A 242 -3.26 -18.47 -0.38
CA ARG A 242 -2.37 -18.69 0.75
C ARG A 242 -1.37 -17.54 0.83
N LEU A 243 -1.22 -16.97 2.02
CA LEU A 243 -0.08 -16.13 2.34
C LEU A 243 1.18 -17.00 2.35
N ALA A 244 2.26 -16.51 1.74
CA ALA A 244 3.56 -17.14 1.76
C ALA A 244 4.65 -16.13 2.08
N VAL A 245 5.68 -16.60 2.77
CA VAL A 245 6.79 -15.76 3.23
C VAL A 245 8.11 -16.47 3.01
N MET A 246 9.05 -15.78 2.36
CA MET A 246 10.42 -16.20 2.18
C MET A 246 11.34 -15.50 3.19
N TYR A 247 12.20 -16.28 3.84
CA TYR A 247 13.21 -15.82 4.76
C TYR A 247 14.62 -16.21 4.32
N PHE A 248 15.56 -15.33 4.67
CA PHE A 248 17.00 -15.55 4.71
C PHE A 248 17.42 -15.69 6.17
N GLY A 249 17.59 -16.93 6.63
CA GLY A 249 17.66 -17.22 8.06
C GLY A 249 16.41 -16.67 8.78
N ASP A 250 16.62 -15.63 9.58
CA ASP A 250 15.57 -14.93 10.34
C ASP A 250 15.00 -13.69 9.65
N THR A 251 15.61 -13.26 8.54
CA THR A 251 15.23 -12.03 7.85
C THR A 251 14.20 -12.30 6.78
N GLU A 252 13.01 -11.75 6.93
CA GLU A 252 12.01 -11.77 5.87
C GLU A 252 12.52 -11.02 4.62
N ALA A 253 12.56 -11.72 3.50
CA ALA A 253 13.02 -11.21 2.22
C ALA A 253 11.87 -10.92 1.25
N PHE A 254 10.79 -11.70 1.30
CA PHE A 254 9.66 -11.54 0.38
C PHE A 254 8.38 -12.11 0.98
N ARG A 255 7.28 -11.33 0.90
CA ARG A 255 5.94 -11.73 1.30
C ARG A 255 4.99 -11.62 0.12
N THR A 256 4.19 -12.67 -0.09
CA THR A 256 3.33 -12.83 -1.26
C THR A 256 2.04 -13.55 -0.90
N SER A 257 0.97 -13.34 -1.65
CA SER A 257 -0.22 -14.19 -1.65
C SER A 257 -0.30 -14.96 -2.96
N THR A 258 -0.66 -16.24 -2.90
CA THR A 258 -0.90 -17.04 -4.11
C THR A 258 -2.17 -16.58 -4.82
N ALA A 259 -2.24 -16.71 -6.14
CA ALA A 259 -3.52 -16.64 -6.82
C ALA A 259 -4.44 -17.80 -6.40
N GLU A 260 -5.74 -17.52 -6.20
CA GLU A 260 -6.76 -18.51 -5.88
C GLU A 260 -6.88 -19.54 -7.03
N PRO A 261 -6.62 -20.83 -6.77
CA PRO A 261 -6.61 -21.85 -7.81
C PRO A 261 -7.97 -22.09 -8.45
N LYS A 262 -7.93 -22.40 -9.75
CA LYS A 262 -9.08 -22.96 -10.47
C LYS A 262 -8.91 -24.46 -10.63
N GLN A 263 -10.04 -25.17 -10.64
CA GLN A 263 -10.06 -26.61 -10.90
C GLN A 263 -9.36 -26.99 -12.22
N SER A 264 -9.47 -26.13 -13.25
CA SER A 264 -8.82 -26.31 -14.56
C SER A 264 -7.31 -26.04 -14.59
N GLY A 265 -6.75 -25.50 -13.51
CA GLY A 265 -5.35 -25.11 -13.40
C GLY A 265 -5.05 -23.66 -13.79
N ILE A 266 -4.14 -23.04 -13.04
CA ILE A 266 -3.61 -21.68 -13.23
C ILE A 266 -2.07 -21.65 -13.19
N SER A 267 -1.48 -20.62 -13.80
CA SER A 267 -0.05 -20.34 -13.80
C SER A 267 0.21 -18.86 -13.59
N TRP A 268 1.29 -18.51 -12.90
CA TRP A 268 1.79 -17.14 -12.87
C TRP A 268 3.28 -17.11 -12.62
N THR A 269 3.92 -16.02 -13.05
CA THR A 269 5.32 -15.72 -12.77
C THR A 269 5.41 -14.31 -12.22
N TYR A 270 6.04 -14.14 -11.06
CA TYR A 270 6.33 -12.83 -10.49
C TYR A 270 7.83 -12.55 -10.53
N LEU A 271 8.20 -11.37 -11.02
CA LEU A 271 9.58 -10.89 -11.08
C LEU A 271 9.78 -9.78 -10.05
N LYS A 272 10.82 -9.89 -9.23
CA LYS A 272 11.12 -8.90 -8.19
C LYS A 272 12.60 -8.49 -8.23
N ASP A 273 12.86 -7.18 -8.15
CA ASP A 273 14.20 -6.68 -7.90
C ASP A 273 14.56 -6.82 -6.41
N MET A 274 15.52 -7.69 -6.15
CA MET A 274 15.98 -8.07 -4.80
C MET A 274 17.34 -7.45 -4.46
N SER A 275 17.77 -6.43 -5.20
CA SER A 275 19.11 -5.83 -5.05
C SER A 275 19.31 -5.16 -3.69
N HIS A 276 18.24 -4.75 -3.01
CA HIS A 276 18.33 -4.12 -1.68
C HIS A 276 18.78 -5.10 -0.60
N MET A 277 18.59 -6.41 -0.85
CA MET A 277 19.03 -7.50 0.01
C MET A 277 20.46 -7.98 -0.29
N MET A 278 21.28 -7.19 -1.01
CA MET A 278 22.62 -7.62 -1.47
C MET A 278 23.54 -8.15 -0.36
N ALA A 279 23.48 -7.58 0.85
CA ALA A 279 24.24 -8.10 2.00
C ALA A 279 23.91 -9.58 2.31
N MET A 280 22.64 -9.96 2.18
CA MET A 280 22.17 -11.33 2.35
C MET A 280 22.62 -12.24 1.20
N TRP A 281 22.56 -11.76 -0.04
CA TRP A 281 23.01 -12.53 -1.20
C TRP A 281 24.52 -12.83 -1.19
N LYS A 282 25.34 -12.03 -0.49
CA LYS A 282 26.79 -12.24 -0.39
C LYS A 282 27.20 -13.23 0.70
N THR A 283 26.27 -13.74 1.50
CA THR A 283 26.54 -14.62 2.63
C THR A 283 25.83 -15.97 2.49
N SER A 284 26.46 -17.03 2.99
CA SER A 284 25.83 -18.36 3.02
C SER A 284 24.82 -18.43 4.15
N GLN A 285 23.63 -18.95 3.88
CA GLN A 285 22.53 -18.99 4.84
C GLN A 285 21.40 -19.91 4.38
N LYS A 286 20.41 -20.16 5.25
CA LYS A 286 19.20 -20.88 4.88
C LYS A 286 18.24 -20.00 4.10
N VAL A 287 17.63 -20.57 3.06
CA VAL A 287 16.39 -20.08 2.45
C VAL A 287 15.24 -20.89 3.05
N ILE A 288 14.32 -20.21 3.72
CA ILE A 288 13.10 -20.81 4.28
C ILE A 288 11.93 -20.21 3.51
N PHE A 289 11.07 -21.04 2.93
CA PHE A 289 9.88 -20.58 2.22
C PHE A 289 8.65 -21.23 2.86
N ASP A 290 7.90 -20.43 3.60
CA ASP A 290 6.68 -20.85 4.26
C ASP A 290 5.48 -20.60 3.35
N LEU A 291 4.79 -21.66 2.98
CA LEU A 291 3.50 -21.61 2.30
C LEU A 291 2.63 -22.71 2.94
N PRO A 292 1.86 -22.38 3.98
CA PRO A 292 1.01 -23.34 4.66
C PRO A 292 -0.17 -23.74 3.77
N ASN A 293 -0.13 -24.96 3.26
CA ASN A 293 -1.21 -25.56 2.48
C ASN A 293 -1.62 -26.90 3.09
N GLN A 294 -2.91 -27.23 2.99
CA GLN A 294 -3.46 -28.50 3.45
C GLN A 294 -4.51 -28.97 2.45
N THR A 295 -4.36 -30.21 1.98
CA THR A 295 -5.35 -30.84 1.10
C THR A 295 -6.34 -31.70 1.86
N THR A 296 -7.57 -31.79 1.33
CA THR A 296 -8.67 -32.63 1.82
C THR A 296 -9.41 -33.27 0.63
N ASP A 297 -10.48 -34.02 0.89
CA ASP A 297 -11.33 -34.60 -0.16
C ASP A 297 -12.01 -33.53 -1.04
N THR A 298 -12.19 -32.31 -0.53
CA THR A 298 -12.83 -31.18 -1.24
C THR A 298 -11.84 -30.10 -1.64
N LEU A 299 -10.79 -29.88 -0.85
CA LEU A 299 -9.70 -28.95 -1.15
C LEU A 299 -8.51 -29.73 -1.71
N THR A 300 -8.55 -30.00 -3.01
CA THR A 300 -7.57 -30.87 -3.67
C THR A 300 -6.35 -30.09 -4.21
N GLY A 301 -6.34 -28.77 -4.12
CA GLY A 301 -5.37 -27.94 -4.82
C GLY A 301 -3.99 -27.87 -4.16
N THR A 302 -2.96 -27.94 -5.01
CA THR A 302 -1.53 -27.94 -4.64
C THR A 302 -0.78 -26.84 -5.37
N TYR A 303 0.26 -26.28 -4.75
CA TYR A 303 1.10 -25.25 -5.38
C TYR A 303 2.48 -25.81 -5.72
N ILE A 304 2.77 -25.93 -7.02
CA ILE A 304 4.11 -26.26 -7.52
C ILE A 304 4.83 -24.95 -7.77
N THR A 305 5.85 -24.67 -6.97
CA THR A 305 6.57 -23.40 -6.98
C THR A 305 8.03 -23.60 -7.36
N THR A 306 8.52 -22.75 -8.26
CA THR A 306 9.94 -22.63 -8.61
C THR A 306 10.40 -21.20 -8.32
N LEU A 307 11.50 -21.06 -7.58
CA LEU A 307 12.12 -19.79 -7.24
C LEU A 307 13.56 -19.76 -7.74
N THR A 308 13.93 -18.73 -8.49
CA THR A 308 15.29 -18.54 -9.01
C THR A 308 15.79 -17.13 -8.72
N ALA A 309 17.10 -16.97 -8.56
CA ALA A 309 17.77 -15.68 -8.48
C ALA A 309 18.79 -15.55 -9.60
N THR A 310 18.79 -14.40 -10.28
CA THR A 310 19.69 -14.06 -11.38
C THR A 310 20.54 -12.85 -10.98
N PHE A 311 21.85 -13.02 -11.00
CA PHE A 311 22.85 -12.02 -10.63
C PHE A 311 23.46 -11.40 -11.89
N PHE A 312 23.52 -10.07 -11.91
CA PHE A 312 24.12 -9.32 -13.02
C PHE A 312 24.58 -7.93 -12.56
N THR A 313 25.19 -7.19 -13.48
CA THR A 313 25.65 -5.81 -13.24
C THR A 313 24.80 -4.83 -14.03
N ALA A 314 24.20 -3.86 -13.34
CA ALA A 314 23.50 -2.72 -13.94
C ALA A 314 24.28 -1.42 -13.71
N LYS A 315 24.15 -0.44 -14.62
CA LYS A 315 24.85 0.85 -14.48
C LYS A 315 24.23 1.74 -13.40
N GLN A 316 22.93 1.59 -13.17
CA GLN A 316 22.16 2.39 -12.21
C GLN A 316 21.64 1.53 -11.05
N ALA A 317 22.49 0.64 -10.55
CA ALA A 317 22.18 -0.15 -9.35
C ALA A 317 21.98 0.76 -8.14
N ILE A 318 21.16 0.29 -7.20
CA ILE A 318 21.02 0.95 -5.90
C ILE A 318 22.30 0.82 -5.08
N ASP A 319 22.42 1.64 -4.03
CA ASP A 319 23.43 1.51 -3.00
C ASP A 319 22.84 0.68 -1.85
N PRO A 320 23.01 -0.66 -1.84
CA PRO A 320 22.40 -1.52 -0.84
C PRO A 320 23.06 -1.30 0.52
N ALA A 321 22.36 -1.64 1.60
CA ALA A 321 22.94 -1.63 2.94
C ALA A 321 24.14 -2.58 3.04
N ASP A 322 25.12 -2.21 3.87
CA ASP A 322 26.28 -3.03 4.19
C ASP A 322 25.87 -4.22 5.06
N ILE A 323 24.93 -3.99 5.98
CA ILE A 323 24.45 -4.95 6.96
C ILE A 323 22.93 -4.89 7.03
N ILE A 324 22.30 -6.05 7.19
CA ILE A 324 20.87 -6.19 7.44
C ILE A 324 20.69 -7.03 8.70
N ILE A 325 19.96 -6.51 9.69
CA ILE A 325 19.68 -7.19 10.97
C ILE A 325 18.17 -7.45 11.06
N PRO A 326 17.72 -8.69 11.32
CA PRO A 326 16.30 -9.00 11.46
C PRO A 326 15.71 -8.41 12.76
N ILE A 327 14.45 -7.99 12.71
CA ILE A 327 13.58 -7.75 13.86
C ILE A 327 12.46 -8.79 13.76
N SER A 328 12.66 -9.93 14.41
CA SER A 328 11.89 -11.16 14.15
C SER A 328 11.79 -12.03 15.40
N ALA A 329 11.03 -13.12 15.31
CA ALA A 329 10.91 -14.15 16.34
C ALA A 329 12.10 -15.12 16.41
N GLU A 330 13.14 -14.94 15.58
CA GLU A 330 14.42 -15.67 15.63
C GLU A 330 14.32 -17.21 15.55
N ARG A 331 13.44 -17.72 14.67
CA ARG A 331 13.15 -19.16 14.53
C ARG A 331 13.86 -19.85 13.36
N GLY A 332 14.66 -19.12 12.59
CA GLY A 332 15.35 -19.60 11.40
C GLY A 332 16.44 -20.62 11.72
N TYR A 333 17.03 -20.57 12.92
CA TYR A 333 17.94 -21.60 13.41
C TYR A 333 17.27 -22.98 13.41
N ASP A 334 16.02 -23.06 13.88
CA ASP A 334 15.19 -24.27 13.90
C ASP A 334 14.52 -24.56 12.55
N SER A 335 14.90 -23.83 11.50
CA SER A 335 14.32 -23.94 10.16
C SER A 335 12.81 -23.68 10.14
N GLN A 336 12.37 -22.69 10.90
CA GLN A 336 10.97 -22.27 11.02
C GLN A 336 10.79 -20.81 10.59
N PRO A 337 9.56 -20.39 10.23
CA PRO A 337 9.25 -19.00 9.87
C PRO A 337 9.49 -18.05 11.07
N SER A 338 10.09 -16.89 10.81
CA SER A 338 10.53 -15.96 11.86
C SER A 338 9.65 -14.72 12.03
N ALA A 339 8.54 -14.56 11.30
CA ALA A 339 7.63 -13.45 11.56
C ALA A 339 6.88 -13.62 12.90
N PHE A 340 6.59 -12.51 13.58
CA PHE A 340 5.68 -12.48 14.72
C PHE A 340 4.24 -12.69 14.25
N THR A 341 3.43 -13.30 15.10
CA THR A 341 1.96 -13.37 14.94
C THR A 341 1.34 -12.62 16.11
N LEU A 342 0.75 -11.46 15.83
CA LEU A 342 0.31 -10.51 16.84
C LEU A 342 -1.20 -10.36 16.84
N SER A 343 -1.84 -10.64 17.98
CA SER A 343 -3.24 -10.31 18.25
C SER A 343 -3.37 -9.26 19.35
N SER A 344 -2.44 -9.29 20.31
CA SER A 344 -2.26 -8.28 21.35
C SER A 344 -0.79 -8.22 21.77
N GLY A 345 -0.39 -7.11 22.39
CA GLY A 345 0.98 -6.92 22.85
C GLY A 345 2.02 -6.75 21.72
N PRO A 346 3.30 -6.53 22.07
CA PRO A 346 4.36 -6.34 21.09
C PRO A 346 5.00 -7.66 20.63
N GLY A 347 5.42 -7.70 19.37
CA GLY A 347 6.52 -8.57 18.92
C GLY A 347 7.84 -7.87 19.25
N SER A 348 8.67 -8.49 20.09
CA SER A 348 9.90 -7.89 20.62
C SER A 348 11.12 -8.67 20.13
N SER A 349 12.16 -7.95 19.68
CA SER A 349 13.46 -8.52 19.33
C SER A 349 14.56 -7.66 19.96
N THR A 350 15.55 -8.31 20.57
CA THR A 350 16.71 -7.65 21.18
C THR A 350 17.92 -7.86 20.30
N VAL A 351 18.40 -6.78 19.69
CA VAL A 351 19.67 -6.78 18.95
C VAL A 351 20.82 -6.83 19.95
N PRO A 352 21.67 -7.88 19.95
CA PRO A 352 22.73 -8.04 20.93
C PRO A 352 23.80 -6.95 20.85
N ALA A 353 24.46 -6.69 21.99
CA ALA A 353 25.57 -5.75 22.08
C ALA A 353 26.66 -6.03 21.04
N GLY A 354 27.11 -4.97 20.37
CA GLY A 354 28.13 -5.04 19.31
C GLY A 354 27.63 -5.50 17.93
N SER A 355 26.35 -5.86 17.77
CA SER A 355 25.80 -6.25 16.46
C SER A 355 25.60 -5.07 15.52
N ILE A 356 25.25 -3.90 16.06
CA ILE A 356 25.20 -2.63 15.32
C ILE A 356 26.62 -2.04 15.34
N PRO A 357 27.28 -1.82 14.18
CA PRO A 357 28.60 -1.20 14.14
C PRO A 357 28.61 0.20 14.75
N ARG A 358 29.78 0.66 15.17
CA ARG A 358 29.90 1.99 15.78
C ARG A 358 30.07 3.11 14.77
N ASN A 359 30.37 2.80 13.52
CA ASN A 359 30.61 3.74 12.41
C ASN A 359 29.40 3.87 11.47
N VAL A 360 28.17 3.64 11.94
CA VAL A 360 26.96 3.71 11.09
C VAL A 360 26.64 5.16 10.74
N ASN A 361 26.35 5.46 9.47
CA ASN A 361 26.00 6.82 9.01
C ASN A 361 24.53 6.96 8.56
N LYS A 362 23.83 5.85 8.31
CA LYS A 362 22.41 5.79 7.96
C LYS A 362 21.84 4.46 8.43
N ALA A 363 20.63 4.51 8.98
CA ALA A 363 19.88 3.31 9.30
C ALA A 363 18.38 3.50 8.98
N ILE A 364 17.79 2.52 8.30
CA ILE A 364 16.34 2.50 7.99
C ILE A 364 15.78 1.17 8.45
N VAL A 365 14.65 1.20 9.15
CA VAL A 365 13.87 -0.01 9.48
C VAL A 365 12.75 -0.16 8.47
N THR A 366 12.60 -1.36 7.90
CA THR A 366 11.38 -1.71 7.19
C THR A 366 10.47 -2.58 8.05
N VAL A 367 9.16 -2.45 7.86
CA VAL A 367 8.13 -3.19 8.58
C VAL A 367 7.17 -3.81 7.57
N ALA A 368 7.12 -5.15 7.56
CA ALA A 368 6.14 -5.94 6.83
C ALA A 368 5.00 -6.32 7.79
N ALA A 369 3.76 -5.97 7.44
CA ALA A 369 2.59 -6.22 8.30
C ALA A 369 1.38 -6.62 7.48
N THR A 370 0.73 -7.72 7.87
CA THR A 370 -0.41 -8.28 7.11
C THR A 370 -1.42 -8.92 8.06
N GLY A 371 -2.66 -8.44 8.04
CA GLY A 371 -3.76 -9.06 8.78
C GLY A 371 -4.16 -10.41 8.16
N GLN A 372 -4.55 -11.37 9.00
CA GLN A 372 -5.08 -12.68 8.61
C GLN A 372 -6.35 -12.97 9.45
N GLY A 373 -7.15 -13.96 9.04
CA GLY A 373 -8.41 -14.29 9.74
C GLY A 373 -9.39 -13.12 9.78
N ASP A 374 -9.93 -12.82 10.96
CA ASP A 374 -10.82 -11.66 11.21
C ASP A 374 -10.18 -10.30 10.89
N GLU A 375 -8.86 -10.28 10.69
CA GLU A 375 -8.08 -9.09 10.34
C GLU A 375 -7.67 -9.07 8.87
N GLU A 376 -8.01 -10.10 8.06
CA GLU A 376 -7.65 -10.14 6.63
C GLU A 376 -8.27 -8.97 5.84
N PHE A 377 -9.49 -8.58 6.22
CA PHE A 377 -10.22 -7.45 5.64
C PHE A 377 -10.57 -6.41 6.70
N TRP A 378 -9.63 -6.14 7.63
CA TRP A 378 -9.77 -5.21 8.75
C TRP A 378 -10.42 -3.86 8.41
N TRP A 379 -10.26 -3.38 7.17
CA TRP A 379 -10.86 -2.16 6.64
C TRP A 379 -12.40 -2.22 6.48
N GLN A 380 -13.02 -3.39 6.67
CA GLN A 380 -14.47 -3.61 6.74
C GLN A 380 -15.02 -3.66 8.17
N ASN A 381 -14.13 -3.64 9.18
CA ASN A 381 -14.56 -3.84 10.56
C ASN A 381 -15.35 -2.64 11.08
N SER A 382 -16.28 -2.92 11.98
CA SER A 382 -17.09 -1.92 12.68
C SER A 382 -16.36 -1.35 13.91
N LEU A 383 -16.91 -0.29 14.48
CA LEU A 383 -16.53 0.13 15.83
C LEU A 383 -16.80 -1.01 16.84
N SER A 384 -15.91 -1.19 17.81
CA SER A 384 -16.00 -2.28 18.79
C SER A 384 -17.29 -2.22 19.60
N SER A 385 -17.82 -1.02 19.89
CA SER A 385 -19.10 -0.87 20.58
C SER A 385 -20.33 -1.28 19.73
N ALA A 386 -20.17 -1.40 18.41
CA ALA A 386 -21.26 -1.68 17.47
C ALA A 386 -21.35 -3.16 17.04
N VAL A 387 -20.45 -4.03 17.51
CA VAL A 387 -20.33 -5.41 17.01
C VAL A 387 -21.59 -6.26 17.21
N THR A 388 -22.42 -5.95 18.20
CA THR A 388 -23.66 -6.68 18.50
C THR A 388 -24.90 -6.10 17.83
N THR A 389 -24.76 -5.07 16.99
CA THR A 389 -25.89 -4.31 16.42
C THR A 389 -26.90 -5.20 15.69
N TYR A 390 -26.43 -6.24 15.00
CA TYR A 390 -27.27 -7.16 14.21
C TYR A 390 -27.29 -8.58 14.77
N ASN A 391 -26.98 -8.79 16.05
CA ASN A 391 -26.85 -10.15 16.60
C ASN A 391 -28.13 -11.01 16.42
N SER A 392 -29.32 -10.38 16.43
CA SER A 392 -30.60 -11.06 16.25
C SER A 392 -31.02 -11.30 14.79
N SER A 393 -30.46 -10.57 13.83
CA SER A 393 -30.84 -10.62 12.40
C SER A 393 -29.73 -11.16 11.50
N GLY A 394 -28.49 -10.79 11.78
CA GLY A 394 -27.35 -10.91 10.88
C GLY A 394 -26.04 -11.37 11.51
N GLY A 395 -26.01 -11.58 12.83
CA GLY A 395 -24.83 -12.07 13.55
C GLY A 395 -23.96 -10.95 14.12
N THR A 396 -22.76 -11.32 14.55
CA THR A 396 -21.80 -10.43 15.21
C THR A 396 -20.81 -9.85 14.20
N LEU A 397 -20.56 -8.54 14.25
CA LEU A 397 -19.57 -7.87 13.40
C LEU A 397 -18.15 -7.98 13.98
N PHE A 398 -17.15 -7.78 13.14
CA PHE A 398 -15.77 -7.60 13.60
C PHE A 398 -15.56 -6.17 14.14
N GLY A 399 -14.75 -6.05 15.20
CA GLY A 399 -14.46 -4.80 15.90
C GLY A 399 -13.10 -4.19 15.56
N ASN A 400 -12.64 -3.29 16.43
CA ASN A 400 -11.40 -2.52 16.33
C ASN A 400 -11.37 -1.45 15.23
N SER A 401 -12.53 -1.10 14.66
CA SER A 401 -12.71 -0.12 13.57
C SER A 401 -12.02 -0.49 12.27
N SER A 402 -12.23 0.33 11.23
CA SER A 402 -11.59 0.21 9.91
C SER A 402 -10.22 0.89 9.83
N PHE A 403 -9.56 1.14 10.97
CA PHE A 403 -8.24 1.77 11.06
C PHE A 403 -7.21 0.84 11.71
N ARG A 404 -5.99 0.80 11.18
CA ARG A 404 -4.86 0.07 11.78
C ARG A 404 -3.59 0.92 11.76
N GLU A 405 -2.86 0.92 12.88
CA GLU A 405 -1.52 1.48 13.00
C GLU A 405 -0.55 0.39 13.45
N VAL A 406 0.56 0.26 12.72
CA VAL A 406 1.68 -0.60 13.10
C VAL A 406 2.78 0.30 13.68
N GLN A 407 3.12 0.12 14.94
CA GLN A 407 4.05 0.98 15.67
C GLN A 407 5.42 0.31 15.76
N LEU A 408 6.50 1.08 15.54
CA LEU A 408 7.86 0.68 15.83
C LEU A 408 8.38 1.44 17.05
N MET A 409 8.87 0.70 18.05
CA MET A 409 9.51 1.25 19.24
C MET A 409 10.98 0.85 19.29
N ILE A 410 11.85 1.77 19.73
CA ILE A 410 13.26 1.50 20.02
C ILE A 410 13.49 1.85 21.50
N ASP A 411 13.97 0.87 22.28
CA ASP A 411 14.18 0.97 23.73
C ASP A 411 12.98 1.61 24.45
N GLY A 412 11.78 1.09 24.14
CA GLY A 412 10.51 1.50 24.74
C GLY A 412 9.96 2.84 24.25
N GLN A 413 10.53 3.46 23.21
CA GLN A 413 10.09 4.76 22.70
C GLN A 413 9.72 4.73 21.22
N MET A 414 8.70 5.50 20.84
CA MET A 414 8.16 5.56 19.49
C MET A 414 9.21 6.06 18.48
N ALA A 415 9.61 5.21 17.55
CA ALA A 415 10.52 5.55 16.46
C ALA A 415 9.80 5.94 15.17
N GLY A 416 8.65 5.31 14.91
CA GLY A 416 7.84 5.57 13.72
C GLY A 416 6.60 4.68 13.68
N VAL A 417 5.75 4.91 12.69
CA VAL A 417 4.55 4.10 12.45
C VAL A 417 4.38 3.78 10.96
N VAL A 418 3.66 2.71 10.66
CA VAL A 418 3.22 2.34 9.32
C VAL A 418 1.70 2.18 9.32
N TRP A 419 1.04 2.88 8.41
CA TRP A 419 -0.40 2.72 8.16
C TRP A 419 -0.58 1.90 6.89
N PRO A 420 -1.02 0.63 7.00
CA PRO A 420 -0.96 -0.33 5.90
C PRO A 420 -1.94 0.00 4.78
N TYR A 421 -1.54 -0.30 3.54
CA TYR A 421 -2.44 -0.31 2.40
C TYR A 421 -3.48 -1.44 2.58
N PRO A 422 -4.78 -1.22 2.32
CA PRO A 422 -5.79 -2.27 2.37
C PRO A 422 -5.64 -3.22 1.18
N VAL A 423 -4.74 -4.19 1.31
CA VAL A 423 -4.57 -5.28 0.34
C VAL A 423 -5.85 -6.12 0.34
N ILE A 424 -6.30 -6.48 -0.86
CA ILE A 424 -7.42 -7.42 -1.05
C ILE A 424 -6.84 -8.62 -1.77
N PHE A 425 -6.81 -9.75 -1.06
CA PHE A 425 -6.26 -10.99 -1.58
C PHE A 425 -7.21 -11.65 -2.60
N THR A 426 -6.72 -12.69 -3.26
CA THR A 426 -7.40 -13.24 -4.45
C THR A 426 -8.63 -14.09 -4.11
N GLY A 427 -8.83 -14.47 -2.85
CA GLY A 427 -10.09 -14.99 -2.31
C GLY A 427 -11.01 -13.92 -1.70
N GLY A 428 -10.61 -12.65 -1.77
CA GLY A 428 -11.30 -11.53 -1.14
C GLY A 428 -12.57 -11.10 -1.87
N LEU A 429 -13.58 -10.60 -1.14
CA LEU A 429 -14.85 -10.10 -1.69
C LEU A 429 -15.55 -11.14 -2.60
N VAL A 430 -15.39 -11.02 -3.92
CA VAL A 430 -15.94 -11.91 -4.94
C VAL A 430 -14.78 -12.43 -5.82
N PRO A 431 -14.54 -13.76 -5.91
CA PRO A 431 -13.41 -14.32 -6.65
C PRO A 431 -13.34 -13.93 -8.14
N ALA A 432 -14.47 -13.59 -8.78
CA ALA A 432 -14.47 -13.14 -10.17
C ALA A 432 -13.68 -11.84 -10.41
N PHE A 433 -13.36 -11.06 -9.39
CA PHE A 433 -12.47 -9.91 -9.53
C PHE A 433 -11.03 -10.33 -9.85
N TRP A 434 -10.53 -11.38 -9.18
CA TRP A 434 -9.08 -11.59 -9.02
C TRP A 434 -8.49 -12.61 -10.01
N SER A 435 -9.13 -12.75 -11.18
CA SER A 435 -8.66 -13.65 -12.22
C SER A 435 -9.03 -13.13 -13.62
N PRO A 436 -8.08 -13.03 -14.57
CA PRO A 436 -6.65 -13.33 -14.44
C PRO A 436 -5.83 -12.20 -13.81
N MET A 437 -6.41 -11.03 -13.53
CA MET A 437 -5.71 -9.91 -12.91
C MET A 437 -5.97 -9.91 -11.40
N VAL A 438 -4.92 -9.95 -10.58
CA VAL A 438 -5.04 -9.93 -9.12
C VAL A 438 -5.11 -8.50 -8.56
N GLY A 439 -5.44 -8.38 -7.28
CA GLY A 439 -5.45 -7.10 -6.59
C GLY A 439 -4.05 -6.46 -6.51
N THR A 440 -3.99 -5.13 -6.51
CA THR A 440 -2.74 -4.38 -6.24
C THR A 440 -2.06 -4.89 -4.96
N GLN A 441 -0.76 -5.20 -5.07
CA GLN A 441 0.11 -5.77 -4.02
C GLN A 441 -0.26 -7.17 -3.50
N ALA A 442 -1.07 -7.95 -4.23
CA ALA A 442 -1.34 -9.33 -3.83
C ALA A 442 -0.11 -10.24 -3.99
N PHE A 443 0.66 -10.07 -5.07
CA PHE A 443 1.87 -10.88 -5.34
C PHE A 443 3.13 -10.32 -4.68
N ASP A 444 3.18 -9.02 -4.38
CA ASP A 444 4.27 -8.41 -3.62
C ASP A 444 3.72 -7.40 -2.61
N LEU A 445 3.67 -7.83 -1.35
CA LEU A 445 3.19 -7.01 -0.26
C LEU A 445 4.28 -6.02 0.12
N ALA A 446 4.01 -4.73 -0.05
CA ALA A 446 5.00 -3.70 0.24
C ALA A 446 5.23 -3.52 1.74
N GLU A 447 6.46 -3.16 2.09
CA GLU A 447 6.86 -2.84 3.45
C GLU A 447 6.84 -1.33 3.68
N GLY A 448 6.53 -0.89 4.90
CA GLY A 448 6.70 0.50 5.30
C GLY A 448 8.15 0.79 5.70
N GLU A 449 8.64 1.99 5.41
CA GLU A 449 10.01 2.42 5.75
C GLU A 449 9.98 3.49 6.86
N ILE A 450 10.84 3.35 7.87
CA ILE A 450 11.04 4.31 8.95
C ILE A 450 12.54 4.64 9.02
N ASP A 451 12.91 5.88 8.73
CA ASP A 451 14.31 6.31 8.83
C ASP A 451 14.68 6.52 10.30
N VAL A 452 15.51 5.62 10.83
CA VAL A 452 15.96 5.63 12.22
C VAL A 452 17.34 6.27 12.36
N SER A 453 17.84 6.99 11.34
CA SER A 453 19.10 7.74 11.44
C SER A 453 19.15 8.73 12.61
N PRO A 454 18.05 9.40 13.03
CA PRO A 454 18.05 10.22 14.26
C PRO A 454 18.38 9.43 15.54
N TRP A 455 18.30 8.09 15.52
CA TRP A 455 18.59 7.22 16.66
C TRP A 455 20.05 6.79 16.74
N LEU A 456 20.88 7.07 15.72
CA LEU A 456 22.25 6.53 15.61
C LEU A 456 23.16 6.89 16.78
N GLY A 457 22.98 8.08 17.37
CA GLY A 457 23.75 8.47 18.56
C GLY A 457 23.55 7.52 19.75
N MET A 458 22.38 6.88 19.84
CA MET A 458 22.07 5.84 20.82
C MET A 458 22.42 4.45 20.29
N LEU A 459 22.03 4.10 19.06
CA LEU A 459 22.22 2.76 18.48
C LEU A 459 23.70 2.35 18.30
N CYS A 460 24.61 3.32 18.14
CA CYS A 460 26.04 3.07 17.92
C CYS A 460 26.86 3.01 19.24
N ASN A 461 26.19 2.98 20.40
CA ASN A 461 26.86 3.01 21.70
C ASN A 461 27.65 1.72 22.01
N GLY A 462 27.35 0.61 21.32
CA GLY A 462 27.96 -0.72 21.52
C GLY A 462 27.17 -1.64 22.46
N GLU A 463 26.06 -1.16 23.02
CA GLU A 463 25.16 -1.89 23.90
C GLU A 463 24.08 -2.66 23.11
N ALA A 464 23.30 -3.47 23.81
CA ALA A 464 22.13 -4.13 23.24
C ALA A 464 20.93 -3.16 23.15
N HIS A 465 20.10 -3.31 22.12
CA HIS A 465 18.91 -2.47 21.89
C HIS A 465 17.68 -3.32 21.63
N THR A 466 16.54 -2.90 22.13
CA THR A 466 15.26 -3.60 21.93
C THR A 466 14.40 -2.89 20.91
N PHE A 467 13.85 -3.65 19.98
CA PHE A 467 12.92 -3.20 18.95
C PHE A 467 11.57 -3.90 19.17
N ASP A 468 10.52 -3.13 19.41
CA ASP A 468 9.16 -3.67 19.57
C ASP A 468 8.28 -3.23 18.40
N MET A 469 7.45 -4.15 17.91
CA MET A 469 6.41 -3.86 16.94
C MET A 469 5.02 -4.17 17.51
N ARG A 470 4.07 -3.26 17.35
CA ARG A 470 2.69 -3.42 17.82
C ARG A 470 1.71 -3.15 16.70
N VAL A 471 0.57 -3.82 16.71
CA VAL A 471 -0.56 -3.50 15.84
C VAL A 471 -1.72 -3.07 16.70
N VAL A 472 -2.29 -1.90 16.39
CA VAL A 472 -3.43 -1.33 17.12
C VAL A 472 -4.52 -0.89 16.15
N GLY A 473 -5.77 -1.03 16.57
CA GLY A 473 -6.94 -0.42 15.95
C GLY A 473 -7.52 0.66 16.88
N LEU A 474 -8.84 0.81 16.88
CA LEU A 474 -9.53 1.72 17.81
C LEU A 474 -10.42 0.97 18.80
N ALA A 475 -10.32 1.35 20.07
CA ALA A 475 -11.29 1.00 21.11
C ALA A 475 -12.17 2.23 21.38
N ASP A 476 -13.47 2.12 21.09
CA ASP A 476 -14.42 3.22 21.20
C ASP A 476 -15.42 3.03 22.37
N ASP A 477 -15.92 4.15 22.89
CA ASP A 477 -17.03 4.19 23.85
C ASP A 477 -18.30 4.65 23.14
N ALA A 478 -19.08 3.67 22.68
CA ALA A 478 -20.35 3.89 22.00
C ALA A 478 -20.26 4.94 20.88
N GLY A 479 -19.16 4.97 20.12
CA GLY A 479 -18.89 5.90 19.03
C GLY A 479 -18.90 7.38 19.43
N LYS A 480 -18.68 7.70 20.71
CA LYS A 480 -18.55 9.10 21.20
C LYS A 480 -17.09 9.53 21.31
N THR A 481 -16.26 8.65 21.83
CA THR A 481 -14.81 8.83 21.97
C THR A 481 -14.12 7.53 21.60
N ALA A 482 -12.84 7.61 21.23
CA ALA A 482 -12.04 6.42 20.98
C ALA A 482 -10.57 6.67 21.34
N VAL A 483 -9.89 5.58 21.68
CA VAL A 483 -8.45 5.52 21.93
C VAL A 483 -7.85 4.41 21.07
N LEU A 484 -6.52 4.35 20.97
CA LEU A 484 -5.85 3.20 20.37
C LEU A 484 -6.14 1.96 21.22
N SER A 485 -6.48 0.84 20.58
CA SER A 485 -6.76 -0.42 21.27
C SER A 485 -5.48 -1.08 21.79
N GLU A 486 -5.61 -2.00 22.75
CA GLU A 486 -4.48 -2.80 23.28
C GLU A 486 -4.06 -3.96 22.36
N GLY A 487 -4.86 -4.22 21.32
CA GLY A 487 -4.67 -5.27 20.35
C GLY A 487 -5.69 -5.17 19.22
N VAL A 488 -5.76 -6.23 18.42
CA VAL A 488 -6.61 -6.36 17.24
C VAL A 488 -7.43 -7.65 17.35
N GLY A 489 -8.12 -8.05 16.29
CA GLY A 489 -8.83 -9.33 16.19
C GLY A 489 -7.86 -10.51 16.14
N SER A 490 -8.17 -11.51 15.31
CA SER A 490 -7.46 -12.79 15.25
C SER A 490 -5.94 -12.68 15.23
N ASN A 491 -5.31 -12.18 14.17
CA ASN A 491 -3.86 -11.94 14.14
C ASN A 491 -3.36 -11.07 12.98
N TRP A 492 -2.16 -10.54 13.18
CA TRP A 492 -1.32 -9.86 12.19
C TRP A 492 0.05 -10.53 12.12
N ILE A 493 0.49 -10.85 10.91
CA ILE A 493 1.84 -11.35 10.65
C ILE A 493 2.77 -10.15 10.48
N VAL A 494 3.74 -9.98 11.38
CA VAL A 494 4.59 -8.79 11.45
C VAL A 494 6.06 -9.17 11.55
N SER A 495 6.91 -8.48 10.79
CA SER A 495 8.37 -8.60 10.89
C SER A 495 9.02 -7.29 10.47
N GLY A 496 10.23 -7.04 10.95
CA GLY A 496 11.02 -5.91 10.50
C GLY A 496 12.46 -6.30 10.20
N LYS A 497 13.21 -5.35 9.65
CA LYS A 497 14.65 -5.50 9.43
C LYS A 497 15.31 -4.13 9.39
N ILE A 498 16.51 -4.04 9.94
CA ILE A 498 17.33 -2.84 10.02
C ILE A 498 18.34 -2.87 8.87
N PHE A 499 18.23 -1.94 7.94
CA PHE A 499 19.21 -1.69 6.89
C PHE A 499 20.23 -0.66 7.38
N ILE A 500 21.51 -1.01 7.35
CA ILE A 500 22.61 -0.24 7.95
C ILE A 500 23.66 0.08 6.87
N TRP A 501 24.01 1.37 6.75
CA TRP A 501 25.15 1.84 5.97
C TRP A 501 26.22 2.41 6.89
N THR A 502 27.47 2.14 6.58
CA THR A 502 28.63 2.48 7.41
C THR A 502 29.54 3.49 6.73
N ASP A 503 30.22 4.29 7.54
CA ASP A 503 31.31 5.13 7.06
C ASP A 503 32.52 4.27 6.69
N SER A 504 33.19 4.64 5.59
CA SER A 504 34.38 3.92 5.08
C SER A 504 35.54 3.83 6.09
N ASP A 505 35.61 4.73 7.08
CA ASP A 505 36.54 4.61 8.20
C ASP A 505 35.92 3.75 9.32
N GLU A 506 36.31 2.48 9.37
CA GLU A 506 35.87 1.51 10.39
C GLU A 506 36.23 1.92 11.83
N SER A 507 37.21 2.81 12.01
CA SER A 507 37.62 3.30 13.32
C SER A 507 36.81 4.49 13.82
N SER A 508 35.99 5.09 12.94
CA SER A 508 35.13 6.21 13.28
C SER A 508 34.00 5.79 14.23
N ILE A 509 33.53 6.73 15.04
CA ILE A 509 32.47 6.49 16.01
C ILE A 509 31.35 7.50 15.79
N THR A 510 30.19 6.98 15.41
CA THR A 510 28.94 7.71 15.37
C THR A 510 28.43 7.95 16.77
N SER A 511 28.10 9.20 17.08
CA SER A 511 27.68 9.62 18.41
C SER A 511 26.66 10.75 18.35
N GLY A 512 25.89 10.90 19.42
CA GLY A 512 24.85 11.91 19.51
C GLY A 512 24.04 11.73 20.78
N PRO A 513 23.19 12.69 21.15
CA PRO A 513 22.26 12.51 22.25
C PRO A 513 21.16 11.52 21.85
N LYS A 514 20.45 11.04 22.87
CA LYS A 514 19.15 10.40 22.69
C LYS A 514 18.21 11.34 21.92
N PRO A 515 17.41 10.83 20.96
CA PRO A 515 16.52 11.68 20.18
C PRO A 515 15.41 12.29 21.03
N THR A 516 14.95 13.48 20.61
CA THR A 516 13.71 14.11 21.06
C THR A 516 12.58 13.63 20.18
N ILE A 517 11.45 13.23 20.79
CA ILE A 517 10.27 12.71 20.11
C ILE A 517 9.09 13.63 20.40
N GLU A 518 8.45 14.15 19.36
CA GLU A 518 7.29 15.03 19.42
C GLU A 518 6.09 14.35 18.74
N GLY A 519 4.91 14.39 19.38
CA GLY A 519 3.66 13.87 18.79
C GLY A 519 3.40 12.38 18.99
N SER A 520 3.25 11.95 20.25
CA SER A 520 3.17 10.51 20.60
C SER A 520 1.78 9.88 20.43
N SER A 521 0.70 10.61 20.68
CA SER A 521 -0.68 10.10 20.54
C SER A 521 -1.39 10.75 19.35
N PRO A 522 -2.14 9.98 18.54
CA PRO A 522 -2.91 10.54 17.44
C PRO A 522 -4.17 11.25 17.96
N GLU A 523 -4.65 12.21 17.18
CA GLU A 523 -5.97 12.81 17.34
C GLU A 523 -7.00 11.87 16.73
N ILE A 524 -8.03 11.50 17.50
CA ILE A 524 -9.04 10.51 17.10
C ILE A 524 -10.42 11.11 17.30
N SER A 525 -11.27 11.02 16.27
CA SER A 525 -12.70 11.26 16.36
C SER A 525 -13.47 10.12 15.72
N VAL A 526 -14.60 9.77 16.33
CA VAL A 526 -15.50 8.71 15.88
C VAL A 526 -16.94 9.20 15.97
N SER A 527 -17.80 8.63 15.14
CA SER A 527 -19.25 8.79 15.28
C SER A 527 -19.96 7.50 14.96
N GLN A 528 -21.14 7.29 15.54
CA GLN A 528 -22.04 6.22 15.16
C GLN A 528 -23.51 6.60 15.34
N ALA A 529 -24.39 6.02 14.53
CA ALA A 529 -25.83 6.08 14.71
C ALA A 529 -26.50 4.82 14.19
N VAL A 530 -27.55 4.37 14.89
CA VAL A 530 -28.38 3.23 14.51
C VAL A 530 -29.82 3.69 14.32
N THR A 531 -30.43 3.30 13.19
CA THR A 531 -31.87 3.45 12.95
C THR A 531 -32.57 2.09 13.03
N GLN A 532 -33.86 2.11 13.34
CA GLN A 532 -34.68 0.91 13.46
C GLN A 532 -35.73 0.83 12.33
N ASP A 533 -36.11 -0.40 11.97
CA ASP A 533 -37.21 -0.68 11.08
C ASP A 533 -38.59 -0.48 11.77
N SER A 534 -39.67 -0.70 11.01
CA SER A 534 -41.04 -0.58 11.53
C SER A 534 -41.38 -1.57 12.64
N ASN A 535 -40.60 -2.63 12.81
CA ASN A 535 -40.78 -3.67 13.83
C ASN A 535 -39.91 -3.42 15.07
N GLY A 536 -39.12 -2.35 15.08
CA GLY A 536 -38.19 -2.00 16.16
C GLY A 536 -36.87 -2.75 16.11
N GLY A 537 -36.59 -3.51 15.04
CA GLY A 537 -35.29 -4.15 14.81
C GLY A 537 -34.28 -3.14 14.27
N ASN A 538 -33.00 -3.29 14.61
CA ASN A 538 -31.95 -2.44 14.06
C ASN A 538 -31.85 -2.65 12.54
N ASP A 539 -31.95 -1.58 11.76
CA ASP A 539 -31.94 -1.64 10.31
C ASP A 539 -30.61 -1.12 9.75
N THR A 540 -30.26 0.14 10.06
CA THR A 540 -29.08 0.79 9.49
C THR A 540 -28.15 1.30 10.59
N LEU A 541 -26.88 0.91 10.52
CA LEU A 541 -25.76 1.41 11.32
C LEU A 541 -24.89 2.27 10.40
N VAL A 542 -24.69 3.53 10.74
CA VAL A 542 -23.71 4.41 10.11
C VAL A 542 -22.62 4.74 11.12
N TYR A 543 -21.36 4.75 10.69
CA TYR A 543 -20.23 5.10 11.54
C TYR A 543 -19.09 5.72 10.74
N SER A 544 -18.30 6.54 11.43
CA SER A 544 -17.12 7.17 10.84
C SER A 544 -15.97 7.18 11.83
N THR A 545 -14.75 7.19 11.29
CA THR A 545 -13.51 7.36 12.04
C THR A 545 -12.64 8.39 11.35
N SER A 546 -12.06 9.32 12.08
CA SER A 546 -11.02 10.22 11.59
C SER A 546 -9.84 10.19 12.56
N VAL A 547 -8.68 9.85 12.04
CA VAL A 547 -7.43 9.73 12.80
C VAL A 547 -6.37 10.60 12.15
N HIS A 548 -5.73 11.46 12.93
CA HIS A 548 -4.61 12.31 12.50
C HIS A 548 -3.41 12.10 13.39
N ARG A 549 -2.22 11.96 12.79
CA ARG A 549 -0.96 11.80 13.52
C ARG A 549 0.11 12.69 12.91
N THR A 550 0.81 13.42 13.77
CA THR A 550 2.11 14.02 13.43
C THR A 550 3.13 13.48 14.41
N LEU A 551 4.20 12.86 13.91
CA LEU A 551 5.30 12.35 14.71
C LEU A 551 6.60 12.94 14.17
N THR A 552 7.42 13.53 15.04
CA THR A 552 8.74 14.04 14.69
C THR A 552 9.79 13.50 15.64
N VAL A 553 10.84 12.91 15.10
CA VAL A 553 12.02 12.43 15.84
C VAL A 553 13.23 13.23 15.42
N THR A 554 13.91 13.87 16.37
CA THR A 554 15.04 14.77 16.10
C THR A 554 16.25 14.43 16.95
N SER A 555 17.44 14.39 16.36
CA SER A 555 18.71 14.33 17.10
C SER A 555 19.86 14.99 16.35
N ASN A 556 20.86 15.48 17.08
CA ASN A 556 22.12 15.95 16.51
C ASN A 556 23.15 14.80 16.48
N VAL A 557 23.35 14.21 15.31
CA VAL A 557 24.22 13.04 15.14
C VAL A 557 25.53 13.45 14.48
N LYS A 558 26.65 12.99 15.04
CA LYS A 558 28.00 13.11 14.51
C LYS A 558 28.39 11.78 13.88
N THR A 559 28.88 11.82 12.66
CA THR A 559 29.43 10.67 11.91
C THR A 559 30.82 11.05 11.40
N ALA A 560 31.55 10.16 10.71
CA ALA A 560 32.81 10.51 10.06
C ALA A 560 32.59 11.55 8.95
N GLU A 561 31.50 11.43 8.20
CA GLU A 561 31.10 12.39 7.17
C GLU A 561 30.72 13.76 7.77
N TYR A 562 30.14 13.76 8.98
CA TYR A 562 29.66 14.97 9.66
C TYR A 562 30.26 15.13 11.07
N PRO A 563 31.57 15.42 11.21
CA PRO A 563 32.25 15.44 12.51
C PRO A 563 31.74 16.54 13.45
N ASN A 564 31.17 17.62 12.89
CA ASN A 564 30.57 18.73 13.66
C ASN A 564 29.11 18.47 14.07
N GLY A 565 28.53 17.35 13.64
CA GLY A 565 27.14 17.00 13.88
C GLY A 565 26.18 17.59 12.84
N ARG A 566 25.12 16.84 12.55
CA ARG A 566 23.99 17.29 11.72
C ARG A 566 22.70 17.02 12.47
N ASN A 567 21.73 17.93 12.32
CA ASN A 567 20.38 17.68 12.80
C ASN A 567 19.71 16.66 11.87
N MET A 568 19.44 15.46 12.38
CA MET A 568 18.71 14.41 11.68
C MET A 568 17.26 14.44 12.17
N VAL A 569 16.31 14.57 11.24
CA VAL A 569 14.89 14.70 11.56
C VAL A 569 14.11 13.71 10.72
N TRP A 570 13.32 12.87 11.38
CA TRP A 570 12.29 12.03 10.76
C TRP A 570 10.92 12.60 11.11
N THR A 571 10.09 12.88 10.11
CA THR A 571 8.74 13.41 10.31
C THR A 571 7.72 12.58 9.53
N GLN A 572 6.63 12.21 10.20
CA GLN A 572 5.47 11.56 9.60
C GLN A 572 4.22 12.39 9.88
N ILE A 573 3.48 12.72 8.82
CA ILE A 573 2.18 13.40 8.90
C ILE A 573 1.16 12.51 8.20
N LEU A 574 0.18 12.01 8.95
CA LEU A 574 -0.71 10.92 8.53
C LEU A 574 -2.17 11.28 8.82
N SER A 575 -3.08 10.94 7.91
CA SER A 575 -4.52 11.17 8.05
C SER A 575 -5.33 10.00 7.48
N HIS A 576 -6.27 9.48 8.26
CA HIS A 576 -7.13 8.36 7.89
C HIS A 576 -8.57 8.73 8.20
N ASN A 577 -9.44 8.65 7.19
CA ASN A 577 -10.85 9.01 7.32
C ASN A 577 -11.73 7.92 6.73
N THR A 578 -12.81 7.57 7.42
CA THR A 578 -13.79 6.58 6.97
C THR A 578 -15.21 7.11 7.09
N ASN A 579 -16.07 6.67 6.18
CA ASN A 579 -17.51 6.83 6.26
C ASN A 579 -18.14 5.51 5.81
N ASN A 580 -18.65 4.76 6.78
CA ASN A 580 -19.05 3.38 6.61
C ASN A 580 -20.50 3.20 7.04
N SER A 581 -21.16 2.22 6.43
CA SER A 581 -22.50 1.85 6.83
C SER A 581 -22.80 0.38 6.62
N PHE A 582 -23.65 -0.14 7.49
CA PHE A 582 -24.40 -1.36 7.29
C PHE A 582 -25.88 -0.96 7.19
N SER A 583 -26.60 -1.45 6.19
CA SER A 583 -28.04 -1.19 6.02
C SER A 583 -28.79 -2.47 5.68
N SER A 584 -30.12 -2.39 5.66
CA SER A 584 -30.97 -3.56 5.41
C SER A 584 -30.68 -4.71 6.39
N GLN A 585 -30.62 -4.38 7.69
CA GLN A 585 -30.33 -5.32 8.78
C GLN A 585 -28.96 -6.01 8.66
N GLY A 586 -27.98 -5.34 8.05
CA GLY A 586 -26.62 -5.86 7.84
C GLY A 586 -26.43 -6.63 6.54
N ASN A 587 -27.41 -6.61 5.62
CA ASN A 587 -27.30 -7.25 4.30
C ASN A 587 -26.58 -6.40 3.26
N ASN A 588 -26.50 -5.08 3.49
CA ASN A 588 -25.73 -4.18 2.64
C ASN A 588 -24.62 -3.57 3.48
N GLN A 589 -23.42 -3.55 2.94
CA GLN A 589 -22.27 -2.90 3.55
C GLN A 589 -21.66 -1.90 2.56
N SER A 590 -21.41 -0.69 3.03
CA SER A 590 -20.68 0.34 2.29
C SER A 590 -19.50 0.79 3.12
N ASN A 591 -18.30 0.71 2.54
CA ASN A 591 -17.08 1.23 3.13
C ASN A 591 -16.52 2.30 2.21
N SER A 592 -16.15 3.45 2.77
CA SER A 592 -15.47 4.51 2.05
C SER A 592 -14.36 5.05 2.94
N LEU A 593 -13.11 4.86 2.53
CA LEU A 593 -11.94 5.30 3.29
C LEU A 593 -10.92 6.03 2.43
N MET A 594 -10.18 6.91 3.09
CA MET A 594 -9.03 7.61 2.55
C MET A 594 -7.92 7.63 3.59
N THR A 595 -6.79 7.00 3.27
CA THR A 595 -5.55 7.14 4.04
C THR A 595 -4.57 8.00 3.26
N THR A 596 -3.97 9.00 3.90
CA THR A 596 -2.90 9.80 3.34
C THR A 596 -1.72 9.85 4.29
N GLY A 597 -0.52 9.95 3.72
CA GLY A 597 0.69 10.06 4.53
C GLY A 597 1.80 10.83 3.83
N ARG A 598 2.64 11.46 4.63
CA ARG A 598 3.85 12.15 4.21
C ARG A 598 4.96 11.85 5.21
N ASP A 599 5.92 11.05 4.76
CA ASP A 599 7.12 10.70 5.51
C ASP A 599 8.32 11.45 4.94
N VAL A 600 9.11 12.09 5.80
CA VAL A 600 10.24 12.94 5.39
C VAL A 600 11.43 12.69 6.29
N PHE A 601 12.57 12.40 5.68
CA PHE A 601 13.87 12.46 6.36
C PHE A 601 14.62 13.73 5.94
N MET A 602 15.08 14.48 6.94
CA MET A 602 15.93 15.64 6.75
C MET A 602 17.28 15.46 7.43
N ARG A 603 18.32 15.97 6.76
CA ARG A 603 19.71 15.97 7.25
C ARG A 603 20.25 17.39 7.16
N GLY A 604 20.23 18.11 8.28
CA GLY A 604 20.48 19.55 8.28
C GLY A 604 19.44 20.29 7.43
N PHE A 605 19.86 20.89 6.32
CA PHE A 605 18.97 21.59 5.38
C PHE A 605 18.58 20.73 4.17
N GLU A 606 19.13 19.52 4.07
CA GLU A 606 18.86 18.60 2.96
C GLU A 606 17.63 17.77 3.26
N THR A 607 16.90 17.38 2.22
CA THR A 607 15.78 16.43 2.29
C THR A 607 16.09 15.24 1.38
N PRO A 608 16.93 14.30 1.85
CA PRO A 608 17.38 13.17 1.04
C PRO A 608 16.26 12.18 0.70
N TYR A 609 15.18 12.17 1.49
CA TYR A 609 14.06 11.27 1.27
C TYR A 609 12.73 11.95 1.62
N ARG A 610 11.75 11.76 0.75
CA ARG A 610 10.35 12.09 1.01
C ARG A 610 9.47 11.07 0.32
N ASN A 611 8.54 10.49 1.07
CA ASN A 611 7.46 9.66 0.55
C ASN A 611 6.13 10.36 0.80
N THR A 612 5.25 10.41 -0.19
CA THR A 612 3.89 10.93 -0.05
C THR A 612 2.93 9.95 -0.70
N TYR A 613 1.91 9.52 0.02
CA TYR A 613 1.02 8.46 -0.45
C TYR A 613 -0.44 8.70 -0.10
N GLN A 614 -1.33 8.12 -0.92
CA GLN A 614 -2.78 8.14 -0.75
C GLN A 614 -3.37 6.78 -1.14
N TYR A 615 -4.26 6.26 -0.30
CA TYR A 615 -4.91 4.95 -0.46
C TYR A 615 -6.44 5.10 -0.38
N PRO A 616 -7.11 5.60 -1.42
CA PRO A 616 -8.57 5.60 -1.49
C PRO A 616 -9.11 4.18 -1.68
N LEU A 617 -10.20 3.86 -0.96
CA LEU A 617 -10.95 2.63 -1.16
C LEU A 617 -12.44 2.88 -0.92
N SER A 618 -13.27 2.45 -1.87
CA SER A 618 -14.72 2.38 -1.76
C SER A 618 -15.18 0.99 -2.16
N VAL A 619 -15.94 0.34 -1.28
CA VAL A 619 -16.49 -1.00 -1.52
C VAL A 619 -17.94 -1.03 -1.06
N ASN A 620 -18.83 -1.37 -1.98
CA ASN A 620 -20.24 -1.60 -1.69
C ASN A 620 -20.55 -3.08 -1.94
N SER A 621 -21.07 -3.75 -0.94
CA SER A 621 -21.42 -5.17 -1.00
C SER A 621 -22.86 -5.37 -0.56
N THR A 622 -23.59 -6.20 -1.28
CA THR A 622 -24.99 -6.52 -1.04
C THR A 622 -25.17 -8.02 -1.11
N GLY A 623 -25.78 -8.62 -0.10
CA GLY A 623 -26.16 -10.03 -0.14
C GLY A 623 -27.67 -10.17 -0.10
N THR A 624 -28.19 -11.08 -0.91
CA THR A 624 -29.62 -11.30 -1.09
C THR A 624 -29.92 -12.79 -1.08
N ALA A 625 -30.85 -13.20 -0.23
CA ALA A 625 -31.42 -14.54 -0.28
C ALA A 625 -32.42 -14.63 -1.45
N LEU A 626 -32.26 -15.63 -2.30
CA LEU A 626 -33.13 -15.91 -3.45
C LEU A 626 -34.24 -16.89 -3.07
N ALA A 627 -35.35 -16.85 -3.81
CA ALA A 627 -36.55 -17.66 -3.53
C ALA A 627 -36.32 -19.17 -3.63
N ASP A 628 -35.31 -19.60 -4.38
CA ASP A 628 -34.89 -20.99 -4.53
C ASP A 628 -33.96 -21.47 -3.40
N GLY A 629 -33.68 -20.61 -2.41
CA GLY A 629 -32.79 -20.89 -1.29
C GLY A 629 -31.30 -20.70 -1.59
N ALA A 630 -30.95 -20.18 -2.77
CA ALA A 630 -29.60 -19.71 -3.07
C ALA A 630 -29.34 -18.32 -2.47
N SER A 631 -28.07 -17.94 -2.35
CA SER A 631 -27.65 -16.60 -1.94
C SER A 631 -26.89 -15.92 -3.07
N ARG A 632 -27.21 -14.66 -3.33
CA ARG A 632 -26.51 -13.80 -4.29
C ARG A 632 -25.72 -12.75 -3.53
N PHE A 633 -24.46 -12.56 -3.89
CA PHE A 633 -23.62 -11.47 -3.39
C PHE A 633 -23.19 -10.61 -4.57
N ASP A 634 -23.48 -9.32 -4.51
CA ASP A 634 -23.07 -8.33 -5.49
C ASP A 634 -22.10 -7.37 -4.81
N THR A 635 -20.96 -7.11 -5.45
CA THR A 635 -19.95 -6.19 -4.95
C THR A 635 -19.52 -5.22 -6.03
N GLN A 636 -19.41 -3.95 -5.66
CA GLN A 636 -18.75 -2.90 -6.42
C GLN A 636 -17.49 -2.48 -5.67
N ILE A 637 -16.40 -2.33 -6.39
CA ILE A 637 -15.11 -1.88 -5.85
C ILE A 637 -14.57 -0.72 -6.68
N ILE A 638 -14.01 0.25 -5.96
CA ILE A 638 -13.13 1.29 -6.47
C ILE A 638 -11.98 1.39 -5.48
N ARG A 639 -10.75 1.16 -5.91
CA ARG A 639 -9.56 1.32 -5.07
C ARG A 639 -8.46 2.03 -5.83
N GLY A 640 -7.60 2.73 -5.09
CA GLY A 640 -6.42 3.36 -5.67
C GLY A 640 -5.22 3.33 -4.73
N ARG A 641 -4.06 3.50 -5.33
CA ARG A 641 -2.79 3.72 -4.66
C ARG A 641 -2.02 4.77 -5.43
N ALA A 642 -1.75 5.91 -4.82
CA ALA A 642 -0.87 6.93 -5.37
C ALA A 642 0.32 7.09 -4.43
N VAL A 643 1.53 7.00 -4.96
CA VAL A 643 2.79 7.12 -4.20
C VAL A 643 3.77 7.99 -4.96
N GLU A 644 4.32 8.98 -4.30
CA GLU A 644 5.41 9.82 -4.79
C GLU A 644 6.62 9.67 -3.87
N VAL A 645 7.76 9.30 -4.45
CA VAL A 645 9.02 9.18 -3.69
C VAL A 645 10.07 10.07 -4.31
N ASP A 646 10.62 10.98 -3.52
CA ASP A 646 11.83 11.73 -3.84
C ASP A 646 13.01 11.10 -3.09
N GLY A 647 14.15 10.94 -3.78
CA GLY A 647 15.34 10.32 -3.21
C GLY A 647 15.29 8.80 -3.24
N GLN A 648 16.06 8.18 -2.35
CA GLN A 648 16.28 6.73 -2.34
C GLN A 648 15.99 6.14 -0.95
N GLY A 649 14.94 5.31 -0.88
CA GLY A 649 14.62 4.45 0.26
C GLY A 649 15.55 3.24 0.34
N VAL A 650 15.06 2.11 0.87
CA VAL A 650 15.84 0.86 0.85
C VAL A 650 15.62 0.10 -0.45
N ALA A 651 14.37 0.04 -0.93
CA ALA A 651 14.01 -0.73 -2.10
C ALA A 651 14.40 0.00 -3.41
N PRO A 652 14.64 -0.75 -4.50
CA PRO A 652 14.79 -0.18 -5.83
C PRO A 652 13.59 0.71 -6.19
N THR A 653 13.87 1.86 -6.79
CA THR A 653 12.83 2.79 -7.21
C THR A 653 11.96 2.22 -8.34
N GLY A 654 12.47 1.31 -9.14
CA GLY A 654 11.85 0.88 -10.40
C GLY A 654 12.20 1.80 -11.57
N LEU A 655 13.08 2.80 -11.36
CA LEU A 655 13.64 3.60 -12.45
C LEU A 655 14.77 2.87 -13.20
N GLN A 656 15.32 1.82 -12.59
CA GLN A 656 16.42 0.98 -13.10
C GLN A 656 16.19 0.38 -14.50
N PRO A 657 14.98 -0.09 -14.88
CA PRO A 657 14.74 -0.56 -16.24
C PRO A 657 14.86 0.57 -17.26
N PHE A 658 14.25 1.72 -16.99
CA PHE A 658 14.24 2.89 -17.91
C PHE A 658 15.62 3.55 -18.05
N ALA A 659 16.45 3.41 -17.03
CA ALA A 659 17.85 3.78 -17.02
C ALA A 659 18.73 3.03 -18.03
N GLU A 660 18.32 1.83 -18.43
CA GLU A 660 19.04 0.96 -19.38
C GLU A 660 18.44 1.01 -20.80
N LEU A 661 17.30 1.67 -20.98
CA LEU A 661 16.67 1.90 -22.28
C LEU A 661 17.23 3.16 -22.95
N ALA A 662 17.68 3.05 -24.20
CA ALA A 662 18.35 4.14 -24.92
C ALA A 662 17.51 5.43 -25.00
N ASN A 663 16.18 5.30 -25.09
CA ASN A 663 15.27 6.44 -25.25
C ASN A 663 14.96 7.19 -23.95
N SER A 664 15.24 6.60 -22.78
CA SER A 664 14.92 7.17 -21.46
C SER A 664 16.12 7.29 -20.52
N ALA A 665 17.28 6.68 -20.86
CA ALA A 665 18.45 6.66 -20.00
C ALA A 665 18.94 8.05 -19.57
N ASP A 666 18.96 9.02 -20.49
CA ASP A 666 19.40 10.38 -20.19
C ASP A 666 18.40 11.13 -19.29
N LEU A 667 17.10 10.92 -19.52
CA LEU A 667 16.03 11.48 -18.68
C LEU A 667 16.16 10.95 -17.25
N VAL A 668 16.26 9.63 -17.08
CA VAL A 668 16.24 8.99 -15.76
C VAL A 668 17.36 9.51 -14.84
N ARG A 669 18.53 9.83 -15.40
CA ARG A 669 19.66 10.41 -14.65
C ARG A 669 19.38 11.79 -14.06
N THR A 670 18.38 12.50 -14.59
CA THR A 670 17.98 13.84 -14.11
C THR A 670 16.84 13.79 -13.09
N LEU A 671 16.23 12.62 -12.91
CA LEU A 671 15.09 12.47 -12.01
C LEU A 671 15.54 12.48 -10.56
N LYS A 672 14.80 13.20 -9.73
CA LYS A 672 14.92 13.20 -8.28
C LYS A 672 14.20 12.01 -7.65
N GLY A 673 13.24 11.43 -8.36
CA GLY A 673 12.31 10.47 -7.76
C GLY A 673 11.33 9.88 -8.76
N LYS A 674 10.29 9.24 -8.23
CA LYS A 674 9.24 8.56 -9.01
C LYS A 674 7.84 8.92 -8.55
N THR A 675 6.88 8.68 -9.43
CA THR A 675 5.45 8.56 -9.12
C THR A 675 4.97 7.17 -9.50
N MET A 676 4.06 6.61 -8.71
CA MET A 676 3.32 5.39 -9.03
C MET A 676 1.85 5.66 -8.71
N VAL A 677 0.97 5.47 -9.70
CA VAL A 677 -0.47 5.61 -9.54
C VAL A 677 -1.13 4.35 -10.08
N GLU A 678 -1.93 3.70 -9.24
CA GLU A 678 -2.65 2.48 -9.56
C GLU A 678 -4.12 2.66 -9.19
N SER A 679 -5.03 2.14 -10.01
CA SER A 679 -6.45 2.08 -9.73
C SER A 679 -7.04 0.75 -10.19
N GLN A 680 -8.03 0.26 -9.45
CA GLN A 680 -8.85 -0.88 -9.88
C GLN A 680 -10.31 -0.56 -9.58
N ALA A 681 -11.19 -0.74 -10.57
CA ALA A 681 -12.62 -0.50 -10.44
C ALA A 681 -13.42 -1.59 -11.14
N GLY A 682 -14.50 -2.04 -10.52
CA GLY A 682 -15.26 -3.16 -11.05
C GLY A 682 -16.54 -3.49 -10.31
N ASN A 683 -17.32 -4.39 -10.90
CA ASN A 683 -18.51 -4.99 -10.32
C ASN A 683 -18.43 -6.51 -10.48
N ALA A 684 -18.79 -7.26 -9.46
CA ALA A 684 -18.84 -8.72 -9.55
C ALA A 684 -20.00 -9.29 -8.75
N THR A 685 -20.46 -10.45 -9.18
CA THR A 685 -21.54 -11.20 -8.56
C THR A 685 -21.07 -12.63 -8.28
N LEU A 686 -21.45 -13.14 -7.12
CA LEU A 686 -21.31 -14.52 -6.71
C LEU A 686 -22.69 -15.11 -6.43
N LEU A 687 -22.94 -16.31 -6.96
CA LEU A 687 -24.12 -17.10 -6.66
C LEU A 687 -23.68 -18.36 -5.89
N LEU A 688 -24.22 -18.50 -4.68
CA LEU A 688 -24.02 -19.65 -3.82
C LEU A 688 -25.32 -20.47 -3.78
N THR A 689 -25.24 -21.73 -4.18
CA THR A 689 -26.37 -22.68 -4.04
C THR A 689 -26.16 -23.57 -2.84
N ARG A 690 -27.26 -23.97 -2.20
CA ARG A 690 -27.22 -24.88 -1.05
C ARG A 690 -26.91 -26.29 -1.54
N GLY A 691 -25.70 -26.78 -1.28
CA GLY A 691 -25.29 -28.14 -1.60
C GLY A 691 -25.94 -29.19 -0.68
N SER A 692 -25.96 -30.45 -1.13
CA SER A 692 -26.39 -31.59 -0.32
C SER A 692 -25.45 -31.77 0.87
N GLY A 693 -25.92 -31.41 2.08
CA GLY A 693 -25.13 -31.41 3.31
C GLY A 693 -25.08 -30.06 4.02
N GLY A 694 -25.67 -29.00 3.45
CA GLY A 694 -25.66 -27.66 4.06
C GLY A 694 -24.42 -26.82 3.73
N VAL A 695 -23.46 -27.39 2.99
CA VAL A 695 -22.29 -26.68 2.47
C VAL A 695 -22.70 -25.90 1.23
N ALA A 696 -22.53 -24.57 1.26
CA ALA A 696 -22.76 -23.73 0.08
C ALA A 696 -21.70 -24.04 -0.98
N SER A 697 -22.15 -24.34 -2.21
CA SER A 697 -21.26 -24.47 -3.36
C SER A 697 -21.48 -23.29 -4.30
N ALA A 698 -20.39 -22.63 -4.71
CA ALA A 698 -20.47 -21.60 -5.74
C ALA A 698 -21.02 -22.22 -7.03
N SER A 699 -22.22 -21.79 -7.44
CA SER A 699 -22.86 -22.23 -8.68
C SER A 699 -22.46 -21.36 -9.87
N GLY A 700 -21.95 -20.16 -9.62
CA GLY A 700 -21.43 -19.25 -10.64
C GLY A 700 -20.85 -17.98 -10.04
N THR A 701 -19.80 -17.47 -10.68
CA THR A 701 -19.23 -16.16 -10.39
C THR A 701 -18.94 -15.45 -11.71
N PHE A 702 -19.28 -14.17 -11.79
CA PHE A 702 -19.11 -13.35 -12.98
C PHE A 702 -18.86 -11.90 -12.56
N GLY A 703 -18.15 -11.13 -13.37
CA GLY A 703 -17.76 -9.79 -13.00
C GLY A 703 -16.88 -9.12 -14.03
N THR A 704 -16.68 -7.84 -13.81
CA THR A 704 -15.81 -6.98 -14.62
C THR A 704 -14.85 -6.26 -13.69
N LEU A 705 -13.57 -6.23 -14.06
CA LEU A 705 -12.55 -5.44 -13.36
C LEU A 705 -11.72 -4.70 -14.39
N LYS A 706 -11.58 -3.39 -14.22
CA LYS A 706 -10.62 -2.57 -14.96
C LYS A 706 -9.51 -2.16 -14.00
N GLY A 707 -8.27 -2.40 -14.41
CA GLY A 707 -7.08 -2.00 -13.69
C GLY A 707 -6.26 -1.04 -14.54
N GLU A 708 -5.69 -0.02 -13.91
CA GLU A 708 -4.83 0.97 -14.56
C GLU A 708 -3.64 1.26 -13.65
N ALA A 709 -2.45 1.32 -14.24
CA ALA A 709 -1.21 1.58 -13.53
C ALA A 709 -0.34 2.51 -14.37
N ARG A 710 0.26 3.51 -13.71
CA ARG A 710 1.14 4.51 -14.32
C ARG A 710 2.35 4.74 -13.44
N MET A 711 3.53 4.65 -14.03
CA MET A 711 4.79 5.03 -13.41
C MET A 711 5.39 6.24 -14.12
N GLY A 712 5.73 7.26 -13.34
CA GLY A 712 6.35 8.48 -13.84
C GLY A 712 7.65 8.82 -13.14
N GLY A 713 8.44 9.66 -13.79
CA GLY A 713 9.69 10.22 -13.28
C GLY A 713 9.51 11.64 -12.76
N ARG A 714 9.96 11.91 -11.52
CA ARG A 714 9.91 13.25 -10.92
C ARG A 714 11.21 13.99 -11.13
N SER A 715 11.15 15.20 -11.67
CA SER A 715 12.32 16.08 -11.82
C SER A 715 12.41 17.09 -10.67
N ALA A 716 13.62 17.43 -10.23
CA ALA A 716 13.84 18.38 -9.13
C ALA A 716 13.49 19.84 -9.49
N GLN A 717 13.53 20.20 -10.78
CA GLN A 717 13.31 21.56 -11.27
C GLN A 717 12.54 21.67 -12.58
N GLY A 718 12.04 20.58 -13.18
CA GLY A 718 11.68 20.62 -14.61
C GLY A 718 12.92 21.02 -15.41
N VAL A 719 13.82 20.07 -15.69
CA VAL A 719 14.93 20.33 -16.61
C VAL A 719 14.35 21.00 -17.85
N MET A 720 14.84 22.18 -18.23
CA MET A 720 14.21 23.10 -19.20
C MET A 720 13.38 22.38 -20.27
N GLY A 721 12.05 22.55 -20.20
CA GLY A 721 11.10 21.97 -21.15
C GLY A 721 10.46 20.64 -20.77
N MET A 722 10.58 20.16 -19.52
CA MET A 722 9.92 18.93 -19.05
C MET A 722 8.94 19.13 -17.89
N GLU A 723 7.83 18.40 -17.93
CA GLU A 723 6.80 18.35 -16.88
C GLU A 723 7.37 17.79 -15.55
N ARG A 724 6.76 18.19 -14.43
CA ARG A 724 7.17 17.77 -13.07
C ARG A 724 7.08 16.25 -12.87
N ASP A 725 6.25 15.56 -13.66
CA ASP A 725 6.02 14.13 -13.65
C ASP A 725 5.92 13.56 -15.09
N THR A 726 7.02 12.98 -15.59
CA THR A 726 7.07 12.44 -16.95
C THR A 726 6.69 10.96 -16.97
N GLU A 727 5.62 10.57 -17.68
CA GLU A 727 5.22 9.17 -17.86
C GLU A 727 6.37 8.32 -18.46
N LEU A 728 6.79 7.30 -17.72
CA LEU A 728 7.79 6.30 -18.14
C LEU A 728 7.11 4.99 -18.54
N TRP A 729 6.03 4.60 -17.85
CA TRP A 729 5.25 3.42 -18.15
C TRP A 729 3.79 3.60 -17.78
N TYR A 730 2.94 2.94 -18.56
CA TYR A 730 1.50 2.90 -18.36
C TYR A 730 0.96 1.56 -18.81
N ARG A 731 0.03 0.97 -18.06
CA ARG A 731 -0.76 -0.16 -18.51
C ARG A 731 -2.20 -0.04 -18.04
N MET A 732 -3.13 -0.40 -18.91
CA MET A 732 -4.55 -0.53 -18.59
C MET A 732 -5.07 -1.86 -19.08
N VAL A 733 -5.76 -2.59 -18.21
CA VAL A 733 -6.35 -3.90 -18.51
C VAL A 733 -7.81 -3.91 -18.12
N GLY A 734 -8.66 -4.36 -19.05
CA GLY A 734 -10.07 -4.66 -18.82
C GLY A 734 -10.32 -6.17 -18.81
N VAL A 735 -10.88 -6.69 -17.72
CA VAL A 735 -11.25 -8.11 -17.55
C VAL A 735 -12.76 -8.25 -17.45
N VAL A 736 -13.33 -9.21 -18.16
CA VAL A 736 -14.74 -9.61 -18.08
C VAL A 736 -14.83 -11.13 -17.95
N ASN A 737 -15.46 -11.61 -16.87
CA ASN A 737 -15.71 -13.03 -16.61
C ASN A 737 -14.48 -13.91 -16.76
N GLY A 738 -13.36 -13.49 -16.17
CA GLY A 738 -12.10 -14.24 -16.23
C GLY A 738 -11.37 -14.16 -17.57
N THR A 739 -11.78 -13.27 -18.49
CA THR A 739 -11.16 -13.09 -19.80
C THR A 739 -10.71 -11.64 -19.97
N VAL A 740 -9.45 -11.44 -20.39
CA VAL A 740 -8.94 -10.11 -20.77
C VAL A 740 -9.64 -9.66 -22.05
N GLN A 741 -10.28 -8.50 -22.03
CA GLN A 741 -10.96 -7.87 -23.16
C GLN A 741 -10.16 -6.70 -23.73
N GLU A 742 -9.41 -6.00 -22.89
CA GLU A 742 -8.60 -4.84 -23.25
C GLU A 742 -7.25 -4.95 -22.53
N ASP A 743 -6.15 -4.70 -23.25
CA ASP A 743 -4.82 -4.55 -22.67
C ASP A 743 -4.03 -3.52 -23.48
N VAL A 744 -3.77 -2.37 -22.86
CA VAL A 744 -3.06 -1.24 -23.45
C VAL A 744 -1.82 -0.99 -22.61
N GLU A 745 -0.64 -1.20 -23.20
CA GLU A 745 0.63 -0.92 -22.54
C GLU A 745 1.43 0.13 -23.32
N ARG A 746 2.04 1.07 -22.59
CA ARG A 746 2.93 2.10 -23.13
C ARG A 746 4.21 2.18 -22.33
N ILE A 747 5.31 2.39 -23.05
CA ILE A 747 6.64 2.65 -22.49
C ILE A 747 7.15 3.95 -23.10
N ASN A 748 7.60 4.89 -22.27
CA ASN A 748 8.10 6.19 -22.71
C ASN A 748 7.12 6.92 -23.66
N ARG A 749 5.81 6.89 -23.33
CA ARG A 749 4.71 7.45 -24.14
C ARG A 749 4.56 6.84 -25.56
N LYS A 750 5.23 5.73 -25.86
CA LYS A 750 5.06 4.95 -27.11
C LYS A 750 4.27 3.68 -26.77
N GLY A 751 3.15 3.45 -27.46
CA GLY A 751 2.18 2.41 -27.10
C GLY A 751 2.02 1.29 -28.13
N VAL A 752 1.57 0.12 -27.65
CA VAL A 752 1.13 -1.04 -28.44
C VAL A 752 -0.17 -1.57 -27.82
N LEU A 753 -1.15 -1.95 -28.66
CA LEU A 753 -2.31 -2.73 -28.23
C LEU A 753 -1.88 -4.20 -28.14
N ALA A 754 -1.72 -4.73 -26.93
CA ALA A 754 -1.40 -6.14 -26.75
C ALA A 754 -2.71 -6.95 -26.81
N GLY A 755 -2.86 -7.85 -27.78
CA GLY A 755 -3.93 -8.87 -27.75
C GLY A 755 -5.00 -8.85 -28.86
N PHE A 756 -4.96 -7.94 -29.83
CA PHE A 756 -5.71 -8.08 -31.08
C PHE A 756 -4.76 -7.88 -32.26
N ASN A 757 -4.78 -8.82 -33.22
CA ASN A 757 -3.87 -8.91 -34.38
C ASN A 757 -3.36 -7.54 -34.85
N VAL A 758 -2.09 -7.27 -34.59
CA VAL A 758 -1.37 -6.15 -35.20
C VAL A 758 -1.01 -6.58 -36.62
N VAL A 759 -1.75 -6.07 -37.60
CA VAL A 759 -1.25 -5.94 -38.97
C VAL A 759 -0.17 -4.87 -38.92
N ASP A 760 1.03 -5.29 -39.25
CA ASP A 760 2.19 -4.43 -39.44
C ASP A 760 1.91 -3.54 -40.68
N ASP A 761 1.38 -2.33 -40.49
CA ASP A 761 1.31 -1.32 -41.55
C ASP A 761 2.71 -0.70 -41.75
N THR A 762 3.64 -1.55 -42.17
CA THR A 762 4.73 -1.09 -43.03
C THR A 762 4.23 -1.18 -44.46
N PRO A 763 4.36 -0.12 -45.30
CA PRO A 763 4.04 -0.25 -46.71
C PRO A 763 4.99 -1.28 -47.30
N THR A 764 4.46 -2.46 -47.62
CA THR A 764 5.15 -3.44 -48.45
C THR A 764 5.32 -2.85 -49.84
N ASN A 765 6.43 -2.16 -50.08
CA ASN A 765 6.93 -1.99 -51.44
C ASN A 765 7.44 -3.35 -51.89
N SER A 766 6.54 -4.13 -52.47
CA SER A 766 6.87 -5.27 -53.31
C SER A 766 7.82 -4.80 -54.40
N SER A 767 8.97 -5.47 -54.47
CA SER A 767 9.91 -5.40 -55.57
C SER A 767 9.21 -5.62 -56.92
N SER A 768 9.28 -4.61 -57.79
CA SER A 768 9.16 -4.80 -59.24
C SER A 768 10.30 -4.07 -59.94
N SER A 769 11.11 -4.87 -60.62
CA SER A 769 12.07 -4.57 -61.67
C SER A 769 11.84 -3.29 -62.50
N GLY A 770 12.92 -2.56 -62.80
CA GLY A 770 12.94 -1.59 -63.90
C GLY A 770 14.20 -0.73 -63.92
N ASP A 771 15.07 -0.96 -64.91
CA ASP A 771 16.21 -0.14 -65.30
C ASP A 771 15.87 1.37 -65.45
N PHE A 772 16.83 2.27 -65.20
CA PHE A 772 17.49 3.09 -66.24
C PHE A 772 18.43 4.16 -65.66
N ASN A 773 19.56 4.31 -66.37
CA ASN A 773 20.61 5.32 -66.28
C ASN A 773 20.15 6.79 -66.43
N ALA A 774 20.99 7.70 -65.89
CA ALA A 774 21.57 8.91 -66.53
C ALA A 774 21.63 10.09 -65.53
N ALA A 775 22.78 10.57 -65.06
CA ALA A 775 23.86 11.33 -65.72
C ALA A 775 23.76 12.85 -65.50
N ALA A 776 24.96 13.45 -65.38
CA ALA A 776 25.33 14.86 -65.60
C ALA A 776 25.04 15.87 -64.46
N THR A 777 25.99 16.46 -63.70
CA THR A 777 27.24 17.24 -63.92
C THR A 777 27.08 18.76 -63.69
N VAL A 778 28.03 19.31 -62.89
CA VAL A 778 28.69 20.64 -62.99
C VAL A 778 27.83 21.84 -62.51
N ASP A 779 28.27 22.80 -61.67
CA ASP A 779 29.51 23.62 -61.64
C ASP A 779 29.71 24.21 -60.20
N GLY A 780 30.90 24.29 -59.59
CA GLY A 780 31.84 25.45 -59.62
C GLY A 780 31.27 26.72 -58.92
N ARG A 781 31.87 27.41 -57.93
CA ARG A 781 33.28 27.70 -57.62
C ARG A 781 33.49 28.22 -56.18
N ILE A 782 34.67 27.85 -55.71
CA ILE A 782 35.64 28.38 -54.73
C ILE A 782 35.61 29.90 -54.41
N GLY A 783 35.83 30.21 -53.12
CA GLY A 783 36.50 31.43 -52.63
C GLY A 783 37.12 31.24 -51.23
N ARG A 784 38.45 31.09 -51.15
CA ARG A 784 39.27 31.02 -49.92
C ARG A 784 39.39 32.39 -49.23
N PHE A 785 39.59 32.45 -47.91
CA PHE A 785 40.75 33.12 -47.29
C PHE A 785 41.00 32.67 -45.83
N LEU A 786 42.28 32.67 -45.46
CA LEU A 786 42.93 32.07 -44.29
C LEU A 786 42.78 32.86 -42.98
N GLY A 787 42.89 32.17 -41.83
CA GLY A 787 43.24 32.79 -40.54
C GLY A 787 43.36 31.80 -39.38
N ARG A 788 44.60 31.44 -39.01
CA ARG A 788 44.99 30.55 -37.90
C ARG A 788 44.62 31.12 -36.51
N GLY A 789 44.32 30.22 -35.57
CA GLY A 789 44.95 30.27 -34.24
C GLY A 789 44.04 30.09 -33.02
N ARG A 790 44.46 29.15 -32.16
CA ARG A 790 44.18 29.01 -30.71
C ARG A 790 42.98 28.16 -30.28
N PHE A 791 43.09 26.89 -30.63
CA PHE A 791 42.68 25.76 -29.79
C PHE A 791 43.80 25.56 -28.74
N LEU A 792 43.66 26.12 -27.53
CA LEU A 792 44.22 25.64 -26.24
C LEU A 792 44.16 26.69 -25.09
N ASP A 793 43.86 27.97 -25.34
CA ASP A 793 43.84 29.01 -24.29
C ASP A 793 42.45 29.26 -23.65
N GLN A 794 41.36 28.65 -24.15
CA GLN A 794 40.00 28.93 -23.66
C GLN A 794 39.43 27.91 -22.65
N ILE A 795 40.11 26.78 -22.42
CA ILE A 795 39.56 25.68 -21.61
C ILE A 795 40.05 25.71 -20.13
N MET A 796 41.09 26.48 -19.80
CA MET A 796 41.71 26.42 -18.46
C MET A 796 41.60 27.69 -17.59
N ALA A 797 40.79 28.70 -17.96
CA ALA A 797 40.86 30.01 -17.29
C ALA A 797 39.56 30.61 -16.71
N ARG A 798 38.45 29.86 -16.58
CA ARG A 798 37.23 30.40 -15.91
C ARG A 798 36.51 29.45 -14.94
N LEU A 799 37.29 28.64 -14.24
CA LEU A 799 36.97 28.21 -12.87
C LEU A 799 37.84 29.04 -11.91
N ALA A 800 37.29 30.13 -11.35
CA ALA A 800 37.55 30.64 -10.00
C ALA A 800 37.09 32.13 -9.84
N VAL A 801 36.05 32.29 -8.99
CA VAL A 801 35.74 33.44 -8.11
C VAL A 801 34.91 34.64 -8.66
N PHE A 802 33.64 34.63 -8.23
CA PHE A 802 32.72 35.73 -7.87
C PHE A 802 32.24 36.75 -8.92
N LYS A 803 30.98 36.57 -9.34
CA LYS A 803 29.87 37.38 -8.84
C LYS A 803 28.57 36.59 -8.98
N MET A 804 27.84 36.42 -7.88
CA MET A 804 26.43 36.03 -7.90
C MET A 804 25.71 36.94 -8.92
N LYS A 805 25.28 36.36 -10.03
CA LYS A 805 24.15 36.93 -10.75
C LYS A 805 22.94 36.41 -10.01
N ASN A 806 22.24 37.31 -9.32
CA ASN A 806 20.91 37.06 -8.78
C ASN A 806 20.06 36.40 -9.87
N THR A 807 19.88 35.09 -9.79
CA THR A 807 18.75 34.44 -10.42
C THR A 807 17.51 35.02 -9.75
N PRO A 808 16.56 35.61 -10.50
CA PRO A 808 15.33 36.12 -9.91
C PRO A 808 14.66 35.01 -9.10
N THR A 809 14.32 35.30 -7.85
CA THR A 809 13.51 34.39 -7.04
C THR A 809 12.17 34.17 -7.76
N PRO A 810 11.71 32.92 -7.91
CA PRO A 810 10.45 32.64 -8.58
C PRO A 810 9.29 33.27 -7.80
N ILE A 811 8.28 33.75 -8.52
CA ILE A 811 7.02 34.24 -7.95
C ILE A 811 6.28 33.04 -7.39
N ARG A 812 6.00 33.04 -6.09
CA ARG A 812 5.29 31.98 -5.39
C ARG A 812 3.79 32.27 -5.41
N ILE A 813 3.01 31.36 -5.99
CA ILE A 813 1.55 31.47 -6.11
C ILE A 813 0.90 30.31 -5.35
N LEU A 814 -0.08 30.61 -4.51
CA LEU A 814 -0.91 29.61 -3.83
C LEU A 814 -2.32 29.61 -4.41
N CYS A 815 -2.77 28.51 -4.99
CA CYS A 815 -4.19 28.26 -5.26
C CYS A 815 -4.82 27.69 -3.98
N PHE A 816 -5.71 28.45 -3.35
CA PHE A 816 -6.30 28.14 -2.03
C PHE A 816 -7.82 27.99 -2.12
N GLY A 817 -8.35 26.90 -1.57
CA GLY A 817 -9.79 26.67 -1.58
C GLY A 817 -10.25 25.31 -1.08
N ASP A 818 -11.41 24.87 -1.56
CA ASP A 818 -12.05 23.60 -1.24
C ASP A 818 -11.79 22.53 -2.34
N SER A 819 -12.76 21.64 -2.59
CA SER A 819 -12.69 20.62 -3.64
C SER A 819 -12.56 21.20 -5.04
N LEU A 820 -13.10 22.41 -5.30
CA LEU A 820 -12.95 23.07 -6.59
C LEU A 820 -11.51 23.55 -6.84
N THR A 821 -10.75 23.83 -5.78
CA THR A 821 -9.32 24.13 -5.88
C THR A 821 -8.46 22.87 -5.93
N ASP A 822 -8.89 21.80 -5.25
CA ASP A 822 -8.20 20.51 -5.28
C ASP A 822 -8.28 19.80 -6.64
N GLY A 823 -9.20 20.24 -7.51
CA GLY A 823 -9.42 19.68 -8.83
C GLY A 823 -10.21 18.38 -8.81
N TYR A 824 -11.10 18.23 -7.85
CA TYR A 824 -11.86 17.00 -7.57
C TYR A 824 -12.71 16.58 -8.78
N TRP A 825 -12.48 15.41 -9.37
CA TRP A 825 -13.34 14.86 -10.44
C TRP A 825 -13.47 13.33 -10.34
N MET A 826 -14.48 12.74 -10.97
CA MET A 826 -14.94 11.34 -10.82
C MET A 826 -15.19 10.95 -9.36
N HIS A 827 -16.05 11.70 -8.68
CA HIS A 827 -16.40 11.47 -7.26
C HIS A 827 -15.19 11.46 -6.30
N GLY A 828 -14.06 12.06 -6.68
CA GLY A 828 -12.85 12.13 -5.87
C GLY A 828 -11.79 11.09 -6.15
N MET A 829 -11.99 10.26 -7.18
CA MET A 829 -11.00 9.28 -7.63
C MET A 829 -9.80 9.94 -8.31
N HIS A 830 -9.99 11.12 -8.90
CA HIS A 830 -8.95 11.84 -9.62
C HIS A 830 -8.91 13.32 -9.22
N ARG A 831 -7.74 13.93 -9.42
CA ARG A 831 -7.51 15.36 -9.21
C ARG A 831 -6.91 15.96 -10.46
N ALA A 832 -7.52 17.03 -10.95
CA ALA A 832 -7.03 17.87 -12.04
C ALA A 832 -7.04 19.32 -11.57
N PRO A 833 -6.19 19.72 -10.60
CA PRO A 833 -6.25 21.07 -10.06
C PRO A 833 -5.91 22.10 -11.14
N TYR A 834 -6.72 23.15 -11.26
CA TYR A 834 -6.57 24.19 -12.28
C TYR A 834 -5.21 24.92 -12.22
N SER A 835 -4.54 24.84 -11.07
CA SER A 835 -3.20 25.37 -10.82
C SER A 835 -2.13 24.80 -11.77
N VAL A 836 -2.29 23.56 -12.24
CA VAL A 836 -1.35 22.90 -13.16
C VAL A 836 -1.37 23.60 -14.51
N THR A 837 -2.56 23.74 -15.10
CA THR A 837 -2.75 24.44 -16.37
C THR A 837 -2.42 25.93 -16.25
N MET A 838 -2.82 26.55 -15.14
CA MET A 838 -2.48 27.94 -14.86
C MET A 838 -0.95 28.17 -14.87
N LYS A 839 -0.20 27.31 -14.16
CA LYS A 839 1.27 27.38 -14.11
C LYS A 839 1.89 27.26 -15.50
N ARG A 840 1.46 26.24 -16.27
CA ARG A 840 1.97 26.00 -17.63
C ARG A 840 1.82 27.25 -18.50
N ILE A 841 0.64 27.87 -18.49
CA ILE A 841 0.35 29.06 -19.32
C ILE A 841 1.14 30.29 -18.85
N LEU A 842 1.30 30.47 -17.53
CA LEU A 842 2.14 31.54 -16.97
C LEU A 842 3.61 31.40 -17.42
N GLU A 843 4.15 30.19 -17.37
CA GLU A 843 5.53 29.90 -17.81
C GLU A 843 5.70 30.10 -19.32
N GLU A 844 4.74 29.65 -20.14
CA GLU A 844 4.74 29.85 -21.60
C GLU A 844 4.70 31.33 -22.00
N ASN A 845 3.94 32.16 -21.28
CA ASN A 845 3.69 33.56 -21.68
C ASN A 845 4.65 34.57 -21.04
N LEU A 846 5.13 34.29 -19.82
CA LEU A 846 5.95 35.22 -19.03
C LEU A 846 7.36 34.68 -18.73
N GLY A 847 7.59 33.37 -18.81
CA GLY A 847 8.84 32.72 -18.40
C GLY A 847 10.07 33.16 -19.19
N GLU A 848 9.99 33.17 -20.53
CA GLU A 848 11.12 33.60 -21.38
C GLU A 848 11.27 35.12 -21.47
N LYS A 849 10.16 35.86 -21.47
CA LYS A 849 10.17 37.33 -21.67
C LYS A 849 10.57 38.12 -20.42
N ALA A 850 10.35 37.60 -19.21
CA ALA A 850 10.57 38.33 -17.96
C ALA A 850 11.67 37.74 -17.06
N GLN A 851 12.31 36.61 -17.43
CA GLN A 851 13.18 35.83 -16.52
C GLN A 851 12.51 35.51 -15.16
N MET A 852 11.17 35.43 -15.14
CA MET A 852 10.39 35.12 -13.96
C MET A 852 10.11 33.61 -13.92
N GLY A 853 10.58 32.92 -12.88
CA GLY A 853 10.10 31.57 -12.57
C GLY A 853 8.78 31.64 -11.79
N PHE A 854 7.94 30.62 -11.89
CA PHE A 854 6.72 30.49 -11.08
C PHE A 854 6.75 29.22 -10.23
N ASP A 855 6.53 29.37 -8.94
CA ASP A 855 6.33 28.26 -8.01
C ASP A 855 4.87 28.26 -7.57
N VAL A 856 4.09 27.27 -8.04
CA VAL A 856 2.63 27.24 -7.84
C VAL A 856 2.27 26.05 -6.96
N ASP A 857 1.69 26.32 -5.80
CA ASP A 857 1.18 25.32 -4.87
C ASP A 857 -0.35 25.26 -4.92
N THR A 858 -0.91 24.07 -4.69
CA THR A 858 -2.36 23.86 -4.58
C THR A 858 -2.69 23.43 -3.16
N ASN A 859 -3.65 24.11 -2.56
CA ASN A 859 -4.15 23.81 -1.23
C ASN A 859 -5.69 23.82 -1.25
N GLY A 860 -6.26 22.75 -1.81
CA GLY A 860 -7.68 22.45 -1.77
C GLY A 860 -7.99 21.45 -0.65
N VAL A 861 -9.06 21.65 0.11
CA VAL A 861 -9.57 20.68 1.11
C VAL A 861 -11.06 20.45 0.86
N SER A 862 -11.41 19.26 0.37
CA SER A 862 -12.77 18.90 -0.01
C SER A 862 -13.76 19.02 1.17
N GLY A 863 -14.94 19.58 0.88
CA GLY A 863 -16.03 19.76 1.85
C GLY A 863 -15.79 20.82 2.93
N GLN A 864 -14.62 21.47 2.97
CA GLN A 864 -14.32 22.49 3.97
C GLN A 864 -15.13 23.78 3.70
N LEU A 865 -15.61 24.41 4.77
CA LEU A 865 -16.32 25.70 4.73
C LEU A 865 -15.31 26.83 4.89
N VAL A 866 -15.55 27.98 4.24
CA VAL A 866 -14.78 29.19 4.51
C VAL A 866 -14.93 29.60 5.97
N VAL A 867 -16.17 29.63 6.48
CA VAL A 867 -16.46 29.99 7.88
C VAL A 867 -15.93 29.00 8.92
N ASN A 868 -15.33 27.88 8.48
CA ASN A 868 -14.78 26.85 9.35
C ASN A 868 -13.48 26.24 8.79
N GLY A 869 -12.35 26.83 9.18
CA GLY A 869 -11.01 26.24 8.99
C GLY A 869 -10.15 26.86 7.89
N PHE A 870 -10.70 27.70 7.00
CA PHE A 870 -9.89 28.38 5.97
C PHE A 870 -8.86 29.33 6.59
N ARG A 871 -9.24 30.12 7.58
CA ARG A 871 -8.36 31.09 8.24
C ARG A 871 -7.20 30.44 8.99
N GLU A 872 -7.47 29.39 9.76
CA GLU A 872 -6.44 28.62 10.47
C GLU A 872 -5.48 27.97 9.47
N ARG A 873 -6.02 27.35 8.41
CA ARG A 873 -5.22 26.73 7.35
C ARG A 873 -4.31 27.74 6.67
N MET A 874 -4.81 28.93 6.32
CA MET A 874 -4.01 30.00 5.73
C MET A 874 -2.91 30.50 6.68
N GLY A 875 -3.19 30.60 7.98
CA GLY A 875 -2.22 31.05 9.00
C GLY A 875 -1.03 30.11 9.20
N ASN A 876 -1.16 28.83 8.82
CA ASN A 876 -0.10 27.83 8.94
C ASN A 876 0.78 27.67 7.69
N LEU A 877 0.54 28.47 6.65
CA LEU A 877 1.28 28.40 5.39
C LEU A 877 2.45 29.39 5.36
N CYS A 878 3.51 29.04 4.63
CA CYS A 878 4.63 29.95 4.38
C CYS A 878 4.16 31.16 3.53
N PRO A 879 4.86 32.32 3.59
CA PRO A 879 4.49 33.48 2.77
C PRO A 879 4.55 33.21 1.26
N TYR A 880 3.55 33.69 0.52
CA TYR A 880 3.45 33.63 -0.94
C TYR A 880 3.42 35.04 -1.53
N ASP A 881 3.80 35.20 -2.79
CA ASP A 881 3.69 36.49 -3.49
C ASP A 881 2.26 36.71 -4.01
N TRP A 882 1.57 35.62 -4.35
CA TRP A 882 0.19 35.62 -4.82
C TRP A 882 -0.65 34.52 -4.18
N VAL A 883 -1.92 34.80 -3.92
CA VAL A 883 -2.93 33.81 -3.54
C VAL A 883 -4.11 33.90 -4.50
N VAL A 884 -4.40 32.83 -5.23
CA VAL A 884 -5.65 32.65 -5.97
C VAL A 884 -6.64 31.96 -5.05
N PHE A 885 -7.73 32.63 -4.71
CA PHE A 885 -8.68 32.18 -3.70
C PHE A 885 -10.01 31.79 -4.34
N LEU A 886 -10.47 30.57 -4.09
CA LEU A 886 -11.80 30.08 -4.47
C LEU A 886 -12.43 29.34 -3.28
N GLY A 887 -13.54 29.86 -2.77
CA GLY A 887 -14.26 29.25 -1.66
C GLY A 887 -15.63 29.89 -1.46
N GLY A 888 -16.50 29.19 -0.73
CA GLY A 888 -17.87 29.62 -0.45
C GLY A 888 -18.93 28.70 -1.04
N THR A 889 -18.56 27.77 -1.93
CA THR A 889 -19.48 26.78 -2.52
C THR A 889 -20.16 25.94 -1.45
N ASN A 890 -19.37 25.38 -0.52
CA ASN A 890 -19.91 24.57 0.57
C ASN A 890 -20.72 25.42 1.56
N ASP A 891 -20.24 26.63 1.91
CA ASP A 891 -20.94 27.55 2.80
C ASP A 891 -22.35 27.90 2.29
N LEU A 892 -22.48 28.14 0.98
CA LEU A 892 -23.76 28.38 0.33
C LEU A 892 -24.67 27.13 0.36
N ALA A 893 -24.10 25.93 0.20
CA ALA A 893 -24.84 24.67 0.35
C ALA A 893 -25.38 24.49 1.79
N PHE A 894 -24.64 24.95 2.80
CA PHE A 894 -25.07 24.98 4.20
C PHE A 894 -25.86 26.24 4.58
N SER A 895 -26.31 27.04 3.59
CA SER A 895 -27.14 28.23 3.79
C SER A 895 -26.52 29.29 4.72
N VAL A 896 -25.18 29.40 4.73
CA VAL A 896 -24.49 30.47 5.47
C VAL A 896 -24.77 31.82 4.78
N PRO A 897 -25.07 32.90 5.54
CA PRO A 897 -25.31 34.22 4.96
C PRO A 897 -24.13 34.77 4.15
N PRO A 898 -24.35 35.37 2.96
CA PRO A 898 -23.28 35.88 2.09
C PRO A 898 -22.32 36.87 2.74
N ASP A 899 -22.83 37.77 3.58
CA ASP A 899 -22.06 38.74 4.35
C ASP A 899 -21.08 38.06 5.32
N ARG A 900 -21.54 37.02 6.02
CA ARG A 900 -20.69 36.24 6.93
C ARG A 900 -19.60 35.47 6.16
N ILE A 901 -19.94 34.87 5.02
CA ILE A 901 -18.96 34.19 4.16
C ILE A 901 -17.90 35.20 3.73
N TYR A 902 -18.33 36.35 3.21
CA TYR A 902 -17.44 37.40 2.73
C TYR A 902 -16.53 37.96 3.84
N ASP A 903 -17.05 38.20 5.04
CA ASP A 903 -16.25 38.66 6.18
C ASP A 903 -15.14 37.66 6.55
N GLU A 904 -15.42 36.35 6.47
CA GLU A 904 -14.38 35.34 6.72
C GLU A 904 -13.40 35.20 5.56
N ILE A 905 -13.86 35.34 4.30
CA ILE A 905 -12.95 35.44 3.14
C ILE A 905 -12.00 36.61 3.37
N LYS A 906 -12.51 37.78 3.78
CA LYS A 906 -11.68 38.95 4.08
C LYS A 906 -10.66 38.66 5.16
N ALA A 907 -11.10 38.11 6.30
CA ALA A 907 -10.22 37.78 7.41
C ALA A 907 -9.15 36.73 7.05
N THR A 908 -9.48 35.79 6.16
CA THR A 908 -8.55 34.79 5.65
C THR A 908 -7.53 35.41 4.70
N THR A 909 -7.96 36.26 3.76
CA THR A 909 -7.07 36.89 2.77
C THR A 909 -6.26 38.06 3.34
N ASP A 910 -6.67 38.64 4.47
CA ASP A 910 -5.87 39.63 5.20
C ASP A 910 -4.54 39.05 5.68
N LEU A 911 -4.46 37.74 5.93
CA LEU A 911 -3.23 37.05 6.34
C LEU A 911 -2.13 37.15 5.26
N PRO A 912 -2.32 36.67 4.02
CA PRO A 912 -1.31 36.83 2.97
C PRO A 912 -1.08 38.31 2.60
N LEU A 913 -2.13 39.15 2.55
CA LEU A 913 -1.97 40.60 2.29
C LEU A 913 -1.07 41.28 3.33
N SER A 914 -1.18 40.91 4.61
CA SER A 914 -0.33 41.45 5.69
C SER A 914 1.16 41.12 5.54
N THR A 915 1.49 40.10 4.73
CA THR A 915 2.86 39.70 4.40
C THR A 915 3.36 40.28 3.08
N GLY A 916 2.56 41.11 2.41
CA GLY A 916 2.90 41.73 1.13
C GLY A 916 2.48 40.93 -0.11
N ALA A 917 1.73 39.83 0.06
CA ALA A 917 1.16 39.07 -1.04
C ALA A 917 0.05 39.87 -1.75
N ARG A 918 -0.29 39.47 -2.97
CA ARG A 918 -1.50 39.92 -3.69
C ARG A 918 -2.51 38.78 -3.76
N VAL A 919 -3.79 39.11 -3.88
CA VAL A 919 -4.87 38.12 -3.86
C VAL A 919 -5.73 38.25 -5.11
N LEU A 920 -6.04 37.14 -5.77
CA LEU A 920 -7.02 37.05 -6.85
C LEU A 920 -8.23 36.25 -6.35
N LEU A 921 -9.36 36.91 -6.13
CA LEU A 921 -10.63 36.30 -5.72
C LEU A 921 -11.38 35.76 -6.95
N LEU A 922 -11.75 34.48 -6.90
CA LEU A 922 -12.61 33.85 -7.90
C LEU A 922 -14.06 33.87 -7.41
N THR A 923 -15.01 34.31 -8.25
CA THR A 923 -16.44 34.20 -7.91
C THR A 923 -16.88 32.73 -7.85
N VAL A 924 -17.83 32.43 -6.97
CA VAL A 924 -18.34 31.07 -6.77
C VAL A 924 -19.18 30.66 -7.99
N PRO A 925 -18.85 29.56 -8.69
CA PRO A 925 -19.55 29.14 -9.89
C PRO A 925 -20.96 28.59 -9.60
N GLU A 926 -21.75 28.38 -10.66
CA GLU A 926 -23.05 27.71 -10.58
C GLU A 926 -22.92 26.23 -10.18
N CYS A 927 -24.06 25.54 -9.98
CA CYS A 927 -24.13 24.10 -9.81
C CYS A 927 -25.42 23.56 -10.43
N SER A 928 -25.58 22.25 -10.49
CA SER A 928 -26.76 21.59 -11.07
C SER A 928 -28.06 21.90 -10.32
N ALA A 929 -27.97 22.21 -9.03
CA ALA A 929 -29.12 22.57 -8.20
C ALA A 929 -29.67 23.95 -8.59
N LYS A 930 -30.95 23.98 -9.00
CA LYS A 930 -31.71 25.22 -9.23
C LYS A 930 -32.46 25.61 -7.97
N SER A 931 -32.12 26.77 -7.40
CA SER A 931 -32.80 27.30 -6.21
C SER A 931 -32.69 28.81 -6.18
N GLU A 932 -33.84 29.50 -6.19
CA GLU A 932 -33.88 30.98 -6.15
C GLU A 932 -33.13 31.55 -4.94
N THR A 933 -33.18 30.85 -3.79
CA THR A 933 -32.47 31.29 -2.59
C THR A 933 -30.97 31.09 -2.72
N LEU A 934 -30.54 29.95 -3.27
CA LEU A 934 -29.13 29.68 -3.52
C LEU A 934 -28.55 30.65 -4.56
N ASP A 935 -29.27 30.88 -5.66
CA ASP A 935 -28.85 31.76 -6.74
C ASP A 935 -28.78 33.22 -6.29
N ARG A 936 -29.75 33.67 -5.48
CA ARG A 936 -29.72 34.99 -4.85
C ARG A 936 -28.52 35.14 -3.90
N ASN A 937 -28.31 34.19 -3.00
CA ASN A 937 -27.21 34.24 -2.03
C ASN A 937 -25.84 34.15 -2.72
N ARG A 938 -25.70 33.30 -3.76
CA ARG A 938 -24.50 33.23 -4.59
C ARG A 938 -24.26 34.56 -5.32
N GLY A 939 -25.30 35.15 -5.89
CA GLY A 939 -25.23 36.47 -6.52
C GLY A 939 -24.81 37.57 -5.57
N GLU A 940 -25.38 37.62 -4.36
CA GLU A 940 -25.00 38.57 -3.30
C GLU A 940 -23.52 38.40 -2.91
N LEU A 941 -23.05 37.16 -2.68
CA LEU A 941 -21.65 36.88 -2.37
C LEU A 941 -20.71 37.27 -3.52
N ASN A 942 -21.04 36.89 -4.75
CA ASN A 942 -20.22 37.19 -5.92
C ASN A 942 -20.14 38.70 -6.20
N GLU A 943 -21.20 39.47 -5.93
CA GLU A 943 -21.14 40.94 -5.98
C GLU A 943 -20.22 41.52 -4.90
N LEU A 944 -20.21 40.96 -3.68
CA LEU A 944 -19.28 41.38 -2.63
C LEU A 944 -17.82 41.11 -3.02
N LEU A 945 -17.54 39.91 -3.56
CA LEU A 945 -16.20 39.54 -4.02
C LEU A 945 -15.70 40.44 -5.17
N LYS A 946 -16.57 40.78 -6.12
CA LYS A 946 -16.22 41.65 -7.25
C LYS A 946 -16.00 43.11 -6.83
N ARG A 947 -16.66 43.57 -5.77
CA ARG A 947 -16.56 44.95 -5.26
C ARG A 947 -15.47 45.10 -4.18
N ASP A 948 -14.69 44.06 -3.91
CA ASP A 948 -13.57 44.17 -2.99
C ASP A 948 -12.44 45.02 -3.60
N MET A 949 -12.29 46.23 -3.06
CA MET A 949 -11.31 47.23 -3.50
C MET A 949 -10.12 47.36 -2.54
N ARG A 950 -9.88 46.36 -1.67
CA ARG A 950 -8.71 46.34 -0.80
C ARG A 950 -7.43 46.36 -1.64
N GLU A 951 -6.41 47.09 -1.18
CA GLU A 951 -5.13 47.18 -1.87
C GLU A 951 -4.51 45.78 -2.05
N GLY A 952 -4.06 45.47 -3.27
CA GLY A 952 -3.50 44.16 -3.59
C GLY A 952 -4.53 43.05 -3.84
N VAL A 953 -5.83 43.35 -3.81
CA VAL A 953 -6.91 42.41 -4.16
C VAL A 953 -7.41 42.65 -5.58
N TYR A 954 -7.59 41.56 -6.32
CA TYR A 954 -8.13 41.51 -7.67
C TYR A 954 -9.24 40.48 -7.73
N SER A 955 -10.09 40.55 -8.75
CA SER A 955 -11.17 39.58 -8.96
C SER A 955 -11.17 39.00 -10.38
N LEU A 956 -11.72 37.79 -10.51
CA LEU A 956 -12.11 37.13 -11.75
C LEU A 956 -13.54 36.60 -11.60
N ASP A 957 -14.45 37.03 -12.47
CA ASP A 957 -15.83 36.55 -12.48
C ASP A 957 -15.93 35.15 -13.13
N LEU A 958 -15.43 34.14 -12.41
CA LEU A 958 -15.44 32.74 -12.82
C LEU A 958 -16.87 32.23 -13.07
N HIS A 959 -17.83 32.63 -12.24
CA HIS A 959 -19.25 32.32 -12.40
C HIS A 959 -19.78 32.70 -13.79
N ALA A 960 -19.46 33.91 -14.27
CA ALA A 960 -19.90 34.35 -15.60
C ALA A 960 -19.14 33.64 -16.75
N LYS A 961 -17.91 33.18 -16.50
CA LYS A 961 -17.04 32.57 -17.52
C LYS A 961 -17.28 31.07 -17.72
N ILE A 962 -17.82 30.38 -16.72
CA ILE A 962 -18.16 28.95 -16.80
C ILE A 962 -19.58 28.74 -16.26
N PRO A 963 -20.62 29.12 -17.03
CA PRO A 963 -22.00 28.91 -16.61
C PRO A 963 -22.35 27.42 -16.60
N TYR A 964 -23.26 26.99 -15.74
CA TYR A 964 -23.81 25.63 -15.74
C TYR A 964 -25.11 25.58 -16.56
N HIS A 965 -26.05 26.48 -16.23
CA HIS A 965 -27.41 26.45 -16.76
C HIS A 965 -27.55 27.03 -18.16
N ALA A 966 -26.61 27.89 -18.59
CA ALA A 966 -26.63 28.49 -19.92
C ALA A 966 -25.95 27.62 -21.01
N LEU A 967 -25.14 26.63 -20.62
CA LEU A 967 -24.53 25.67 -21.55
C LEU A 967 -25.57 24.68 -22.07
N ASP A 968 -25.42 24.23 -23.32
CA ASP A 968 -26.17 23.07 -23.81
C ASP A 968 -25.68 21.76 -23.15
N GLU A 969 -26.40 20.66 -23.38
CA GLU A 969 -26.15 19.40 -22.69
C GLU A 969 -24.79 18.76 -23.03
N ASP A 970 -24.31 18.93 -24.27
CA ASP A 970 -23.06 18.33 -24.74
C ASP A 970 -21.86 19.14 -24.24
N GLU A 971 -21.94 20.47 -24.30
CA GLU A 971 -20.92 21.34 -23.70
C GLU A 971 -20.87 21.18 -22.17
N ARG A 972 -22.03 21.02 -21.53
CA ARG A 972 -22.10 20.80 -20.08
C ARG A 972 -21.43 19.49 -19.68
N LYS A 973 -21.65 18.37 -20.39
CA LYS A 973 -21.00 17.08 -20.09
C LYS A 973 -19.48 17.10 -20.29
N LYS A 974 -18.98 17.97 -21.17
CA LYS A 974 -17.53 18.14 -21.37
C LYS A 974 -16.88 18.89 -20.23
N ILE A 975 -17.55 19.90 -19.68
CA ILE A 975 -16.96 20.82 -18.69
C ILE A 975 -17.30 20.41 -17.26
N TRP A 976 -18.50 19.88 -17.02
CA TRP A 976 -19.04 19.54 -15.71
C TRP A 976 -19.20 18.03 -15.54
N ASP A 977 -18.72 17.52 -14.40
CA ASP A 977 -18.68 16.09 -14.11
C ASP A 977 -19.96 15.62 -13.38
N ASP A 978 -20.10 16.00 -12.11
CA ASP A 978 -21.21 15.56 -11.23
C ASP A 978 -22.25 16.66 -10.96
N GLY A 979 -22.11 17.81 -11.64
CA GLY A 979 -22.99 18.95 -11.44
C GLY A 979 -22.56 19.93 -10.35
N LEU A 980 -21.51 19.61 -9.60
CA LEU A 980 -20.86 20.53 -8.66
C LEU A 980 -19.40 20.74 -9.06
N HIS A 981 -18.73 19.66 -9.48
CA HIS A 981 -17.34 19.62 -9.88
C HIS A 981 -17.18 19.60 -11.40
N PHE A 982 -15.97 19.95 -11.84
CA PHE A 982 -15.60 20.02 -13.25
C PHE A 982 -14.94 18.72 -13.70
N THR A 983 -14.99 18.42 -14.99
CA THR A 983 -14.13 17.38 -15.59
C THR A 983 -12.68 17.86 -15.63
N ALA A 984 -11.74 16.99 -16.02
CA ALA A 984 -10.36 17.40 -16.29
C ALA A 984 -10.29 18.59 -17.30
N GLU A 985 -11.08 18.53 -18.38
CA GLU A 985 -11.17 19.59 -19.39
C GLU A 985 -11.77 20.89 -18.80
N GLY A 986 -12.77 20.77 -17.92
CA GLY A 986 -13.34 21.92 -17.23
C GLY A 986 -12.34 22.60 -16.29
N TYR A 987 -11.53 21.84 -15.57
CA TYR A 987 -10.46 22.40 -14.73
C TYR A 987 -9.30 22.99 -15.54
N GLU A 988 -8.96 22.40 -16.69
CA GLU A 988 -8.01 23.02 -17.63
C GLU A 988 -8.53 24.40 -18.08
N ARG A 989 -9.82 24.49 -18.40
CA ARG A 989 -10.45 25.76 -18.78
C ARG A 989 -10.42 26.81 -17.68
N ILE A 990 -10.60 26.41 -16.42
CA ILE A 990 -10.42 27.30 -15.27
C ILE A 990 -8.97 27.79 -15.21
N GLY A 991 -8.00 26.88 -15.37
CA GLY A 991 -6.58 27.21 -15.33
C GLY A 991 -6.18 28.24 -16.40
N GLU A 992 -6.73 28.12 -17.60
CA GLU A 992 -6.59 29.11 -18.68
C GLU A 992 -7.09 30.48 -18.27
N LEU A 993 -8.33 30.58 -17.79
CA LEU A 993 -8.97 31.84 -17.39
C LEU A 993 -8.21 32.54 -16.26
N VAL A 994 -7.74 31.77 -15.27
CA VAL A 994 -6.98 32.31 -14.14
C VAL A 994 -5.61 32.80 -14.61
N ALA A 995 -4.91 32.04 -15.46
CA ALA A 995 -3.61 32.46 -16.00
C ALA A 995 -3.73 33.72 -16.85
N GLU A 996 -4.70 33.79 -17.76
CA GLU A 996 -4.97 34.99 -18.57
C GLU A 996 -5.18 36.22 -17.69
N ARG A 997 -5.97 36.08 -16.62
CA ARG A 997 -6.20 37.17 -15.67
C ARG A 997 -4.93 37.61 -14.95
N LEU A 998 -4.15 36.66 -14.43
CA LEU A 998 -2.87 36.95 -13.75
C LEU A 998 -1.87 37.61 -14.70
N ILE A 999 -1.75 37.13 -15.95
CA ILE A 999 -0.89 37.74 -16.98
C ILE A 999 -1.29 39.19 -17.22
N GLY A 1000 -2.60 39.46 -17.34
CA GLY A 1000 -3.12 40.82 -17.54
C GLY A 1000 -2.79 41.75 -16.38
N ILE A 1001 -2.79 41.25 -15.14
CA ILE A 1001 -2.43 42.02 -13.95
C ILE A 1001 -0.91 42.25 -13.89
N LEU A 1002 -0.11 41.21 -14.11
CA LEU A 1002 1.36 41.27 -14.05
C LEU A 1002 1.97 42.15 -15.13
N ASN A 1003 1.35 42.22 -16.31
CA ASN A 1003 1.77 43.11 -17.40
C ASN A 1003 1.28 44.56 -17.26
N GLY A 1004 0.59 44.90 -16.17
CA GLY A 1004 0.11 46.27 -15.92
C GLY A 1004 -1.06 46.71 -16.80
N THR A 1005 -1.76 45.77 -17.44
CA THR A 1005 -2.92 46.03 -18.31
C THR A 1005 -4.27 45.91 -17.59
N GLY A 1006 -4.27 45.72 -16.27
CA GLY A 1006 -5.43 45.27 -15.48
C GLY A 1006 -6.05 46.28 -14.50
N GLU A 1007 -5.85 47.59 -14.65
CA GLU A 1007 -6.69 48.57 -13.95
C GLU A 1007 -7.95 48.85 -14.79
N GLY A 1008 -9.08 48.27 -14.39
CA GLY A 1008 -10.41 48.70 -14.87
C GLY A 1008 -11.32 47.60 -15.41
N GLU A 1009 -11.95 46.83 -14.52
CA GLU A 1009 -13.36 46.43 -14.71
C GLU A 1009 -14.18 47.03 -13.58
N GLY A 1010 -14.13 48.36 -13.50
CA GLY A 1010 -15.02 49.18 -12.68
C GLY A 1010 -15.53 50.32 -13.54
N ALA A 1011 -16.82 50.30 -13.84
CA ALA A 1011 -17.62 51.32 -14.54
C ALA A 1011 -17.48 51.42 -16.08
N ALA A 1012 -18.48 50.86 -16.77
CA ALA A 1012 -19.04 51.47 -17.98
C ALA A 1012 -20.54 51.68 -17.75
N THR A 1013 -20.90 52.90 -17.35
CA THR A 1013 -22.28 53.37 -17.23
C THR A 1013 -22.91 53.64 -18.59
N GLU A 1014 -24.20 53.33 -18.66
CA GLU A 1014 -25.16 53.63 -19.71
C GLU A 1014 -25.07 55.04 -20.29
N ALA A 1015 -25.30 55.15 -21.61
CA ALA A 1015 -25.80 56.38 -22.22
C ALA A 1015 -26.77 56.02 -23.35
N ASN A 1016 -28.06 55.99 -23.02
CA ASN A 1016 -29.14 56.33 -23.94
C ASN A 1016 -30.37 56.72 -23.13
N ALA A 1017 -30.50 58.02 -22.82
CA ALA A 1017 -31.78 58.60 -22.46
C ALA A 1017 -31.92 59.93 -23.23
N PRO A 1018 -32.96 60.07 -24.08
CA PRO A 1018 -33.11 61.19 -24.99
C PRO A 1018 -33.69 62.41 -24.29
N THR A 1019 -33.37 63.55 -24.86
CA THR A 1019 -33.64 64.90 -24.38
C THR A 1019 -35.13 65.27 -24.39
N ILE A 1020 -35.49 66.09 -23.39
CA ILE A 1020 -36.40 67.26 -23.49
C ILE A 1020 -37.92 67.05 -23.26
N THR A 1021 -38.28 67.41 -22.01
CA THR A 1021 -39.33 68.34 -21.52
C THR A 1021 -40.78 67.93 -21.22
N ARG A 1022 -41.14 68.32 -19.97
CA ARG A 1022 -42.44 68.75 -19.39
C ARG A 1022 -43.54 67.67 -19.36
N ASN A 1023 -44.14 67.32 -18.23
CA ASN A 1023 -44.39 67.97 -16.94
C ASN A 1023 -44.15 66.99 -15.78
#